data_AF-A0A8H5I985-F1
#
_entry.id   AF-A0A8H5I985-F1
#
_cell.length_a   1.000
_cell.length_b   1.000
_cell.length_c   1.000
_cell.angle_alpha   90.00
_cell.angle_beta   90.00
_cell.angle_gamma   90.00
#
_symmetry.space_group_name_H-M   'P 1'
#
loop_
_entity.id
_entity.type
_entity.pdbx_description
1 polymer ?
#
loop_
_entity_poly.entity_id
_entity_poly.type
_entity_poly.pdbx_seq_one_letter_code
_entity_poly.pdbx_strand_id
1 'polypeptide(L)'
;MPSDTDTSSSNPSERATCGQDKQAKTRPIMEAGTEVPEPERSAQETIRDYLLENVEEFRRLHELRRKGWETSRGDDHFKKQRAVADKCSASSTQFFYTMMKTIAIDLDKATGAMNMSKVEQPALLDMCAAPGGFVDVASTKTPGIHIRAMSLPVEQGGHDVKMLNAQVDVEFRDITTLAADMSITKDDVPLNFPGPYDFLFEKVLGDNEKFDLVFCDGQVLRTHPRAEWREPREATRLTLTQTALGLEHLKNGGTMVILMHKLDSWRSFDLIHQFSKMATVKLYKHHKHHKIRSSFYLVAKNIQAESAFAKEMVATWKQTYKIATFGTDEEYAEMHRVTRETALVELEKFGESYIAMGKKIWETQANGLEKAPFLKKHTQEKGMRHYATPHPEWVDFPNNLPPGTKPSLGMTRDHDPIVPQEGLDIYEINVPVRDNTSITLRIYRQKACNDALPLFLYMHGGGYVTGGLETDDVTCRALALEIPVVVASVEYRLAPEHKFPVGFQDSFDVVRWATSSEGQRKLKTDLSKGFILGGTSAGANFTAGISHLARDEGLSPRITGVVFLAGSFCHPDVRPEKYLGRILSVDEINDAPGLTRKSIDYFAGLYGAPPADKRLSPLLFNSHTDIAKKAYFAICGWDPRRDEAIILDQLLQKAGLSTRSHIYSGLPHGFWTTCPDSPVSKKWLQDLLQGVHWLLE
;
A
#
# COMPACT_ATOMS: atom_id res chain seq x y z
N MET A 1 -73.64 21.95 14.94
CA MET A 1 -74.29 20.98 15.85
C MET A 1 -73.29 19.86 16.11
N PRO A 2 -73.14 19.43 17.37
CA PRO A 2 -71.83 19.30 18.00
C PRO A 2 -71.55 17.90 18.57
N SER A 3 -70.28 17.66 18.92
CA SER A 3 -69.79 17.10 20.20
C SER A 3 -68.32 16.72 20.02
N ASP A 4 -67.35 17.49 20.54
CA ASP A 4 -66.81 17.42 21.93
C ASP A 4 -65.99 16.12 22.12
N THR A 5 -64.74 16.08 22.60
CA THR A 5 -63.96 16.92 23.54
C THR A 5 -62.50 16.41 23.48
N ASP A 6 -61.47 17.27 23.37
CA ASP A 6 -60.60 17.75 24.48
C ASP A 6 -59.46 16.73 24.78
N THR A 7 -58.15 17.04 24.75
CA THR A 7 -57.44 18.10 25.47
C THR A 7 -56.03 18.40 24.93
N SER A 8 -55.65 19.67 25.11
CA SER A 8 -54.33 20.27 25.40
C SER A 8 -53.15 20.20 24.40
N SER A 9 -52.84 21.40 23.91
CA SER A 9 -51.64 21.86 23.20
C SER A 9 -50.47 22.21 24.13
N SER A 10 -49.24 21.93 23.71
CA SER A 10 -48.12 22.87 23.83
C SER A 10 -46.99 22.52 22.84
N ASN A 11 -46.62 23.50 22.01
CA ASN A 11 -45.38 23.55 21.21
C ASN A 11 -44.17 23.68 22.17
N PRO A 12 -42.90 23.33 21.80
CA PRO A 12 -42.24 23.98 20.66
C PRO A 12 -41.15 23.16 19.91
N SER A 13 -40.66 23.79 18.85
CA SER A 13 -39.36 23.61 18.21
C SER A 13 -38.21 23.29 19.17
N GLU A 14 -37.37 22.32 18.82
CA GLU A 14 -35.91 22.46 18.81
C GLU A 14 -35.22 21.21 18.26
N ARG A 15 -34.21 21.44 17.41
CA ARG A 15 -33.31 20.43 16.87
C ARG A 15 -32.47 19.86 18.02
N ALA A 16 -32.68 18.58 18.34
CA ALA A 16 -31.82 17.85 19.26
C ALA A 16 -30.87 16.91 18.50
N THR A 17 -29.59 17.17 18.71
CA THR A 17 -28.40 16.36 18.44
C THR A 17 -28.53 14.92 18.96
N CYS A 18 -28.30 13.92 18.10
CA CYS A 18 -28.10 12.54 18.55
C CYS A 18 -26.61 12.32 18.82
N GLY A 19 -26.25 12.24 20.10
CA GLY A 19 -24.92 11.85 20.57
C GLY A 19 -24.68 10.36 20.32
N GLN A 20 -23.51 10.04 19.76
CA GLN A 20 -22.97 8.68 19.77
C GLN A 20 -21.96 8.58 20.92
N ASP A 21 -22.38 7.96 22.02
CA ASP A 21 -21.50 7.48 23.08
C ASP A 21 -20.60 6.36 22.53
N LYS A 22 -19.32 6.68 22.29
CA LYS A 22 -18.27 5.67 22.16
C LYS A 22 -17.74 5.34 23.55
N GLN A 23 -18.30 4.31 24.17
CA GLN A 23 -17.66 3.70 25.34
C GLN A 23 -16.29 3.13 24.94
N ALA A 24 -15.24 3.76 25.48
CA ALA A 24 -13.88 3.26 25.44
C ALA A 24 -13.80 1.94 26.22
N LYS A 25 -13.43 0.84 25.54
CA LYS A 25 -13.04 -0.41 26.20
C LYS A 25 -11.69 -0.20 26.89
N THR A 26 -11.71 0.12 28.17
CA THR A 26 -10.56 0.00 29.08
C THR A 26 -10.18 -1.47 29.22
N ARG A 27 -8.91 -1.81 28.94
CA ARG A 27 -8.35 -3.14 29.26
C ARG A 27 -8.13 -3.23 30.77
N PRO A 28 -8.47 -4.35 31.45
CA PRO A 28 -8.10 -4.55 32.84
C PRO A 28 -6.59 -4.79 32.97
N ILE A 29 -6.01 -4.27 34.04
CA ILE A 29 -4.65 -4.55 34.50
C ILE A 29 -4.65 -5.98 35.04
N MET A 30 -3.89 -6.90 34.44
CA MET A 30 -3.66 -8.24 34.97
C MET A 30 -2.48 -8.25 35.92
N GLU A 31 -2.70 -8.85 37.09
CA GLU A 31 -1.67 -9.16 38.09
C GLU A 31 -0.63 -10.14 37.53
N ALA A 32 0.62 -9.96 37.96
CA ALA A 32 1.76 -10.78 37.58
C ALA A 32 1.63 -12.20 38.16
N GLY A 33 1.64 -13.23 37.29
CA GLY A 33 1.74 -14.62 37.76
C GLY A 33 1.14 -15.74 36.90
N THR A 34 0.85 -15.51 35.61
CA THR A 34 0.46 -16.61 34.69
C THR A 34 1.30 -16.55 33.43
N GLU A 35 2.01 -17.65 33.12
CA GLU A 35 2.64 -17.85 31.82
C GLU A 35 1.56 -17.67 30.74
N VAL A 36 1.73 -16.65 29.90
CA VAL A 36 0.91 -16.50 28.70
C VAL A 36 1.27 -17.68 27.79
N PRO A 37 0.32 -18.57 27.43
CA PRO A 37 0.62 -19.64 26.48
C PRO A 37 1.15 -19.01 25.19
N GLU A 38 2.24 -19.55 24.63
CA GLU A 38 2.67 -19.14 23.29
C GLU A 38 1.46 -19.24 22.34
N PRO A 39 1.24 -18.25 21.45
CA PRO A 39 0.14 -18.31 20.51
C PRO A 39 0.25 -19.60 19.68
N GLU A 40 -0.82 -20.41 19.69
CA GLU A 40 -0.87 -21.66 18.91
C GLU A 40 -0.52 -21.36 17.45
N ARG A 41 0.59 -21.93 16.96
CA ARG A 41 0.98 -21.78 15.55
C ARG A 41 -0.05 -22.45 14.65
N SER A 42 -0.45 -21.76 13.58
CA SER A 42 -1.44 -22.26 12.63
C SER A 42 -0.87 -23.33 11.69
N ALA A 43 -1.71 -24.22 11.15
CA ALA A 43 -1.31 -25.17 10.11
C ALA A 43 -0.62 -24.52 8.89
N GLN A 44 -0.98 -23.27 8.59
CA GLN A 44 -0.36 -22.48 7.53
C GLN A 44 1.11 -22.13 7.83
N GLU A 45 1.45 -21.86 9.08
CA GLU A 45 2.84 -21.63 9.49
C GLU A 45 3.61 -22.95 9.47
N THR A 46 3.01 -24.04 9.96
CA THR A 46 3.61 -25.37 9.97
C THR A 46 4.06 -25.83 8.58
N ILE A 47 3.20 -25.76 7.57
CA ILE A 47 3.58 -26.14 6.21
C ILE A 47 4.66 -25.22 5.63
N ARG A 48 4.59 -23.91 5.91
CA ARG A 48 5.59 -22.96 5.42
C ARG A 48 6.96 -23.30 6.00
N ASP A 49 7.04 -23.55 7.30
CA ASP A 49 8.28 -23.86 8.01
C ASP A 49 8.83 -25.20 7.51
N TYR A 50 7.99 -26.24 7.39
CA TYR A 50 8.36 -27.52 6.80
C TYR A 50 8.95 -27.38 5.39
N LEU A 51 8.33 -26.58 4.52
CA LEU A 51 8.84 -26.36 3.16
C LEU A 51 10.14 -25.54 3.14
N LEU A 52 10.30 -24.57 4.04
CA LEU A 52 11.53 -23.79 4.17
C LEU A 52 12.70 -24.69 4.60
N GLU A 53 12.47 -25.61 5.52
CA GLU A 53 13.49 -26.55 5.99
C GLU A 53 13.88 -27.56 4.90
N ASN A 54 12.89 -28.09 4.17
CA ASN A 54 13.08 -29.27 3.33
C ASN A 54 13.22 -29.00 1.83
N VAL A 55 12.92 -27.78 1.33
CA VAL A 55 12.86 -27.50 -0.11
C VAL A 55 13.68 -26.28 -0.51
N GLU A 56 14.78 -26.52 -1.24
CA GLU A 56 15.68 -25.46 -1.72
C GLU A 56 14.98 -24.51 -2.72
N GLU A 57 14.21 -25.06 -3.67
CA GLU A 57 13.47 -24.25 -4.65
C GLU A 57 12.46 -23.34 -3.98
N PHE A 58 11.81 -23.81 -2.92
CA PHE A 58 10.87 -23.00 -2.16
C PHE A 58 11.57 -21.92 -1.35
N ARG A 59 12.70 -22.21 -0.68
CA ARG A 59 13.51 -21.18 -0.01
C ARG A 59 13.93 -20.08 -0.97
N ARG A 60 14.42 -20.46 -2.16
CA ARG A 60 14.79 -19.51 -3.23
C ARG A 60 13.58 -18.68 -3.66
N LEU A 61 12.44 -19.31 -3.89
CA LEU A 61 11.21 -18.62 -4.26
C LEU A 61 10.73 -17.67 -3.16
N HIS A 62 10.78 -18.10 -1.90
CA HIS A 62 10.38 -17.33 -0.73
C HIS A 62 11.20 -16.03 -0.63
N GLU A 63 12.51 -16.13 -0.80
CA GLU A 63 13.41 -14.98 -0.79
C GLU A 63 13.16 -14.03 -1.98
N LEU A 64 12.88 -14.55 -3.18
CA LEU A 64 12.52 -13.75 -4.34
C LEU A 64 11.18 -13.02 -4.16
N ARG A 65 10.18 -13.70 -3.58
CA ARG A 65 8.90 -13.09 -3.22
C ARG A 65 9.13 -11.99 -2.20
N ARG A 66 9.88 -12.24 -1.12
CA ARG A 66 10.23 -11.24 -0.10
C ARG A 66 10.86 -10.00 -0.73
N LYS A 67 11.87 -10.17 -1.58
CA LYS A 67 12.49 -9.07 -2.35
C LYS A 67 11.49 -8.32 -3.24
N GLY A 68 10.54 -9.03 -3.84
CA GLY A 68 9.52 -8.43 -4.69
C GLY A 68 8.51 -7.59 -3.90
N TRP A 69 8.02 -8.12 -2.77
CA TRP A 69 7.09 -7.45 -1.86
C TRP A 69 7.72 -6.27 -1.12
N GLU A 70 9.04 -6.29 -0.91
CA GLU A 70 9.81 -5.15 -0.38
C GLU A 70 10.02 -4.03 -1.41
N THR A 71 9.42 -4.12 -2.59
CA THR A 71 9.49 -3.07 -3.62
C THR A 71 8.09 -2.63 -4.07
N SER A 72 7.83 -1.33 -4.06
CA SER A 72 6.62 -0.75 -4.66
C SER A 72 6.44 -1.10 -6.15
N ARG A 73 7.55 -1.42 -6.85
CA ARG A 73 7.56 -1.86 -8.25
C ARG A 73 6.85 -3.20 -8.46
N GLY A 74 6.94 -4.13 -7.51
CA GLY A 74 6.21 -5.40 -7.55
C GLY A 74 4.71 -5.15 -7.47
N ASP A 75 4.29 -4.32 -6.52
CA ASP A 75 2.90 -3.92 -6.34
C ASP A 75 2.34 -3.22 -7.56
N ASP A 76 3.07 -2.24 -8.12
CA ASP A 76 2.66 -1.51 -9.32
C ASP A 76 2.57 -2.43 -10.54
N HIS A 77 3.49 -3.38 -10.68
CA HIS A 77 3.44 -4.37 -11.74
C HIS A 77 2.15 -5.20 -11.68
N PHE A 78 1.80 -5.71 -10.49
CA PHE A 78 0.57 -6.47 -10.32
C PHE A 78 -0.69 -5.59 -10.37
N LYS A 79 -0.66 -4.34 -9.91
CA LYS A 79 -1.75 -3.35 -10.08
C LYS A 79 -2.04 -3.10 -11.56
N LYS A 80 -1.00 -2.86 -12.38
CA LYS A 80 -1.16 -2.69 -13.83
C LYS A 80 -1.73 -3.94 -14.49
N GLN A 81 -1.24 -5.13 -14.13
CA GLN A 81 -1.81 -6.38 -14.65
C GLN A 81 -3.29 -6.56 -14.27
N ARG A 82 -3.68 -6.21 -13.03
CA ARG A 82 -5.09 -6.25 -12.60
C ARG A 82 -5.94 -5.29 -13.41
N ALA A 83 -5.50 -4.04 -13.57
CA ALA A 83 -6.23 -3.04 -14.35
C ALA A 83 -6.43 -3.45 -15.83
N VAL A 84 -5.46 -4.13 -16.44
CA VAL A 84 -5.58 -4.67 -17.81
C VAL A 84 -6.58 -5.82 -17.87
N ALA A 85 -6.59 -6.71 -16.87
CA ALA A 85 -7.56 -7.81 -16.80
C ALA A 85 -8.99 -7.30 -16.57
N ASP A 86 -9.15 -6.26 -15.74
CA ASP A 86 -10.46 -5.71 -15.37
C ASP A 86 -11.09 -4.85 -16.50
N LYS A 87 -10.28 -4.28 -17.39
CA LYS A 87 -10.72 -3.46 -18.54
C LYS A 87 -10.67 -4.24 -19.86
N CYS A 88 -11.23 -5.44 -19.88
CA CYS A 88 -11.12 -6.36 -21.02
C CYS A 88 -11.89 -5.82 -22.23
N SER A 89 -11.18 -5.37 -23.27
CA SER A 89 -11.76 -5.05 -24.59
C SER A 89 -11.80 -6.30 -25.49
N ALA A 90 -12.48 -6.23 -26.65
CA ALA A 90 -12.51 -7.34 -27.61
C ALA A 90 -11.12 -7.87 -28.01
N SER A 91 -10.11 -7.00 -28.09
CA SER A 91 -8.71 -7.38 -28.34
C SER A 91 -8.06 -8.09 -27.16
N SER A 92 -8.40 -7.70 -25.92
CA SER A 92 -7.92 -8.37 -24.69
C SER A 92 -8.51 -9.77 -24.55
N THR A 93 -9.78 -9.97 -24.91
CA THR A 93 -10.42 -11.30 -24.93
C THR A 93 -9.70 -12.27 -25.88
N GLN A 94 -9.32 -11.82 -27.08
CA GLN A 94 -8.58 -12.64 -28.04
C GLN A 94 -7.20 -13.05 -27.49
N PHE A 95 -6.53 -12.15 -26.78
CA PHE A 95 -5.26 -12.46 -26.11
C PHE A 95 -5.43 -13.53 -25.03
N PHE A 96 -6.42 -13.40 -24.14
CA PHE A 96 -6.69 -14.38 -23.08
C PHE A 96 -7.08 -15.75 -23.65
N TYR A 97 -7.90 -15.79 -24.69
CA TYR A 97 -8.26 -17.01 -25.40
C TYR A 97 -7.02 -17.73 -25.96
N THR A 98 -6.15 -17.01 -26.67
CA THR A 98 -4.92 -17.57 -27.24
C THR A 98 -3.95 -18.07 -26.16
N MET A 99 -3.85 -17.32 -25.06
CA MET A 99 -3.06 -17.72 -23.89
C MET A 99 -3.59 -19.03 -23.28
N MET A 100 -4.90 -19.13 -23.04
CA MET A 100 -5.52 -20.33 -22.47
C MET A 100 -5.32 -21.55 -23.37
N LYS A 101 -5.50 -21.41 -24.70
CA LYS A 101 -5.21 -22.50 -25.65
C LYS A 101 -3.77 -22.98 -25.54
N THR A 102 -2.82 -22.05 -25.47
CA THR A 102 -1.39 -22.38 -25.32
C THR A 102 -1.15 -23.15 -24.03
N ILE A 103 -1.74 -22.70 -22.91
CA ILE A 103 -1.65 -23.38 -21.62
C ILE A 103 -2.25 -24.78 -21.69
N ALA A 104 -3.44 -24.92 -22.27
CA ALA A 104 -4.15 -26.19 -22.40
C ALA A 104 -3.36 -27.22 -23.22
N ILE A 105 -2.79 -26.82 -24.37
CA ILE A 105 -1.95 -27.68 -25.23
C ILE A 105 -0.71 -28.15 -24.45
N ASP A 106 0.02 -27.24 -23.82
CA ASP A 106 1.26 -27.60 -23.13
C ASP A 106 0.99 -28.40 -21.84
N LEU A 107 -0.13 -28.14 -21.15
CA LEU A 107 -0.60 -28.92 -20.00
C LEU A 107 -0.93 -30.33 -20.43
N ASP A 108 -1.73 -30.50 -21.49
CA ASP A 108 -2.09 -31.82 -22.00
C ASP A 108 -0.86 -32.58 -22.50
N LYS A 109 0.06 -31.93 -23.22
CA LYS A 109 1.33 -32.55 -23.62
C LYS A 109 2.14 -33.07 -22.44
N ALA A 110 2.16 -32.34 -21.31
CA ALA A 110 2.92 -32.72 -20.13
C ALA A 110 2.25 -33.79 -19.25
N THR A 111 0.92 -33.86 -19.26
CA THR A 111 0.14 -34.63 -18.27
C THR A 111 -0.77 -35.69 -18.88
N GLY A 112 -1.10 -35.54 -20.16
CA GLY A 112 -2.11 -36.30 -20.88
C GLY A 112 -3.52 -36.10 -20.32
N ALA A 113 -3.81 -34.92 -19.76
CA ALA A 113 -5.09 -34.63 -19.09
C ALA A 113 -6.31 -34.78 -20.01
N MET A 114 -6.16 -34.50 -21.30
CA MET A 114 -7.25 -34.51 -22.28
C MET A 114 -7.24 -35.77 -23.16
N ASN A 115 -6.51 -36.82 -22.76
CA ASN A 115 -6.49 -38.07 -23.52
C ASN A 115 -7.75 -38.91 -23.24
N MET A 116 -8.72 -38.80 -24.14
CA MET A 116 -9.99 -39.56 -24.11
C MET A 116 -10.12 -40.56 -25.26
N SER A 117 -9.00 -40.97 -25.88
CA SER A 117 -8.98 -41.84 -27.08
C SER A 117 -9.67 -43.20 -26.92
N LYS A 118 -9.91 -43.65 -25.69
CA LYS A 118 -10.56 -44.93 -25.36
C LYS A 118 -11.96 -44.78 -24.75
N VAL A 119 -12.48 -43.56 -24.71
CA VAL A 119 -13.79 -43.26 -24.12
C VAL A 119 -14.86 -43.35 -25.19
N GLU A 120 -15.89 -44.17 -24.94
CA GLU A 120 -17.09 -44.22 -25.76
C GLU A 120 -18.00 -43.03 -25.39
N GLN A 121 -18.36 -42.20 -26.39
CA GLN A 121 -19.13 -40.96 -26.20
C GLN A 121 -18.53 -40.02 -25.13
N PRO A 122 -17.37 -39.41 -25.41
CA PRO A 122 -16.70 -38.57 -24.44
C PRO A 122 -17.54 -37.33 -24.09
N ALA A 123 -17.60 -37.01 -22.80
CA ALA A 123 -18.31 -35.85 -22.29
C ALA A 123 -17.40 -34.97 -21.42
N LEU A 124 -17.58 -33.65 -21.51
CA LEU A 124 -16.76 -32.65 -20.80
C LEU A 124 -17.62 -31.60 -20.10
N LEU A 125 -17.27 -31.27 -18.87
CA LEU A 125 -17.81 -30.13 -18.12
C LEU A 125 -16.74 -29.07 -17.90
N ASP A 126 -16.99 -27.83 -18.31
CA ASP A 126 -16.14 -26.68 -17.98
C ASP A 126 -16.93 -25.64 -17.18
N MET A 127 -16.60 -25.54 -15.90
CA MET A 127 -17.18 -24.56 -14.99
C MET A 127 -16.24 -23.35 -14.94
N CYS A 128 -16.73 -22.22 -15.47
CA CYS A 128 -15.99 -20.99 -15.74
C CYS A 128 -15.18 -21.00 -17.06
N ALA A 129 -15.84 -21.43 -18.15
CA ALA A 129 -15.18 -21.70 -19.42
C ALA A 129 -14.60 -20.47 -20.15
N ALA A 130 -15.16 -19.26 -19.98
CA ALA A 130 -14.75 -18.09 -20.75
C ALA A 130 -13.26 -17.73 -20.56
N PRO A 131 -12.57 -17.31 -21.62
CA PRO A 131 -13.01 -17.20 -23.02
C PRO A 131 -13.07 -18.50 -23.85
N GLY A 132 -12.72 -19.66 -23.29
CA GLY A 132 -12.96 -20.98 -23.89
C GLY A 132 -11.72 -21.77 -24.31
N GLY A 133 -10.50 -21.27 -24.08
CA GLY A 133 -9.30 -21.88 -24.69
C GLY A 133 -9.06 -23.35 -24.33
N PHE A 134 -9.46 -23.81 -23.14
CA PHE A 134 -9.35 -25.22 -22.73
C PHE A 134 -10.33 -26.13 -23.48
N VAL A 135 -11.60 -25.73 -23.53
CA VAL A 135 -12.64 -26.44 -24.26
C VAL A 135 -12.32 -26.52 -25.76
N ASP A 136 -11.68 -25.49 -26.35
CA ASP A 136 -11.31 -25.52 -27.78
C ASP A 136 -10.34 -26.66 -28.08
N VAL A 137 -9.33 -26.78 -27.22
CA VAL A 137 -8.27 -27.76 -27.35
C VAL A 137 -8.84 -29.16 -27.13
N ALA A 138 -9.73 -29.33 -26.15
CA ALA A 138 -10.43 -30.59 -25.91
C ALA A 138 -11.32 -30.99 -27.10
N SER A 139 -12.11 -30.06 -27.65
CA SER A 139 -12.96 -30.28 -28.83
C SER A 139 -12.15 -30.65 -30.07
N THR A 140 -11.03 -29.95 -30.31
CA THR A 140 -10.14 -30.23 -31.45
C THR A 140 -9.48 -31.60 -31.32
N LYS A 141 -9.09 -32.00 -30.10
CA LYS A 141 -8.38 -33.27 -29.85
C LYS A 141 -9.31 -34.47 -29.88
N THR A 142 -10.56 -34.29 -29.49
CA THR A 142 -11.55 -35.37 -29.36
C THR A 142 -12.81 -35.00 -30.16
N PRO A 143 -12.81 -35.22 -31.49
CA PRO A 143 -13.96 -34.94 -32.32
C PRO A 143 -15.22 -35.68 -31.83
N GLY A 144 -16.35 -34.99 -31.76
CA GLY A 144 -17.62 -35.56 -31.30
C GLY A 144 -17.79 -35.62 -29.77
N ILE A 145 -16.89 -35.00 -29.01
CA ILE A 145 -17.08 -34.78 -27.57
C ILE A 145 -18.32 -33.93 -27.30
N HIS A 146 -19.15 -34.37 -26.37
CA HIS A 146 -20.25 -33.56 -25.85
C HIS A 146 -19.72 -32.62 -24.78
N ILE A 147 -19.90 -31.31 -24.96
CA ILE A 147 -19.37 -30.32 -24.03
C ILE A 147 -20.51 -29.54 -23.39
N ARG A 148 -20.54 -29.53 -22.07
CA ARG A 148 -21.31 -28.59 -21.27
C ARG A 148 -20.38 -27.56 -20.63
N ALA A 149 -20.62 -26.29 -20.91
CA ALA A 149 -19.81 -25.19 -20.42
C ALA A 149 -20.68 -24.18 -19.68
N MET A 150 -20.20 -23.69 -18.55
CA MET A 150 -20.85 -22.62 -17.80
C MET A 150 -19.89 -21.44 -17.65
N SER A 151 -20.38 -20.21 -17.79
CA SER A 151 -19.58 -19.02 -17.53
C SER A 151 -20.37 -17.87 -16.95
N LEU A 152 -19.72 -16.97 -16.23
CA LEU A 152 -20.40 -15.81 -15.66
C LEU A 152 -20.92 -14.91 -16.81
N PRO A 153 -22.17 -14.42 -16.74
CA PRO A 153 -22.70 -13.49 -17.74
C PRO A 153 -21.84 -12.23 -17.87
N VAL A 154 -21.72 -11.68 -19.07
CA VAL A 154 -20.88 -10.50 -19.34
C VAL A 154 -21.43 -9.27 -18.61
N GLU A 155 -22.74 -9.14 -18.53
CA GLU A 155 -23.48 -8.13 -17.77
C GLU A 155 -23.24 -8.22 -16.26
N GLN A 156 -22.82 -9.38 -15.76
CA GLN A 156 -22.39 -9.60 -14.37
C GLN A 156 -20.87 -9.54 -14.23
N GLY A 157 -20.17 -8.88 -15.15
CA GLY A 157 -18.71 -8.71 -15.11
C GLY A 157 -17.91 -9.92 -15.57
N GLY A 158 -18.55 -10.90 -16.23
CA GLY A 158 -17.93 -12.03 -16.90
C GLY A 158 -17.18 -11.67 -18.18
N HIS A 159 -16.78 -12.68 -18.95
CA HIS A 159 -16.05 -12.52 -20.21
C HIS A 159 -16.77 -13.21 -21.37
N ASP A 160 -16.65 -12.66 -22.58
CA ASP A 160 -17.18 -13.31 -23.79
C ASP A 160 -16.54 -14.69 -24.00
N VAL A 161 -17.38 -15.67 -24.35
CA VAL A 161 -16.94 -16.98 -24.83
C VAL A 161 -16.71 -16.92 -26.33
N LYS A 162 -15.52 -17.29 -26.80
CA LYS A 162 -15.13 -17.19 -28.22
C LYS A 162 -15.44 -18.42 -29.05
N MET A 163 -16.07 -19.42 -28.46
CA MET A 163 -16.18 -20.75 -29.04
C MET A 163 -17.60 -21.03 -29.45
N LEU A 164 -17.82 -21.05 -30.75
CA LEU A 164 -19.13 -21.16 -31.36
C LEU A 164 -19.08 -22.30 -32.36
N ASN A 165 -19.17 -23.53 -31.87
CA ASN A 165 -19.51 -24.68 -32.71
C ASN A 165 -20.74 -25.38 -32.10
N ALA A 166 -21.49 -26.12 -32.92
CA ALA A 166 -22.77 -26.74 -32.53
C ALA A 166 -22.64 -27.87 -31.49
N GLN A 167 -21.43 -28.22 -31.05
CA GLN A 167 -21.16 -29.32 -30.10
C GLN A 167 -20.92 -28.82 -28.66
N VAL A 168 -20.95 -27.50 -28.44
CA VAL A 168 -20.77 -26.87 -27.13
C VAL A 168 -22.10 -26.27 -26.67
N ASP A 169 -22.64 -26.80 -25.57
CA ASP A 169 -23.72 -26.16 -24.84
C ASP A 169 -23.13 -25.18 -23.83
N VAL A 170 -23.39 -23.87 -24.02
CA VAL A 170 -22.85 -22.80 -23.17
C VAL A 170 -23.99 -22.13 -22.42
N GLU A 171 -23.98 -22.26 -21.09
CA GLU A 171 -24.87 -21.54 -20.19
C GLU A 171 -24.15 -20.37 -19.52
N PHE A 172 -24.77 -19.18 -19.54
CA PHE A 172 -24.27 -18.02 -18.80
C PHE A 172 -24.94 -17.94 -17.43
N ARG A 173 -24.19 -18.22 -16.36
CA ARG A 173 -24.68 -18.28 -14.98
C ARG A 173 -23.57 -18.12 -13.94
N ASP A 174 -23.90 -17.52 -12.79
CA ASP A 174 -23.07 -17.60 -11.58
C ASP A 174 -23.23 -18.99 -10.94
N ILE A 175 -22.23 -19.86 -11.13
CA ILE A 175 -22.28 -21.23 -10.57
C ILE A 175 -22.32 -21.23 -9.04
N THR A 176 -21.87 -20.16 -8.38
CA THR A 176 -21.89 -20.08 -6.92
C THR A 176 -23.30 -19.82 -6.36
N THR A 177 -24.33 -19.75 -7.20
CA THR A 177 -25.72 -19.66 -6.74
C THR A 177 -26.51 -20.95 -6.93
N LEU A 178 -25.88 -22.02 -7.43
CA LEU A 178 -26.50 -23.34 -7.65
C LEU A 178 -26.80 -24.08 -6.32
N ALA A 179 -27.80 -23.59 -5.59
CA ALA A 179 -28.16 -24.08 -4.27
C ALA A 179 -28.57 -25.56 -4.30
N ALA A 180 -29.47 -25.95 -5.22
CA ALA A 180 -29.94 -27.33 -5.31
C ALA A 180 -28.84 -28.32 -5.71
N ASP A 181 -27.98 -27.96 -6.67
CA ASP A 181 -26.83 -28.79 -7.03
C ASP A 181 -25.85 -28.93 -5.85
N MET A 182 -25.72 -27.90 -5.00
CA MET A 182 -24.95 -27.94 -3.75
C MET A 182 -25.71 -28.53 -2.55
N SER A 183 -26.83 -29.23 -2.79
CA SER A 183 -27.68 -29.87 -1.77
C SER A 183 -28.26 -28.92 -0.73
N ILE A 184 -28.56 -27.68 -1.13
CA ILE A 184 -29.23 -26.65 -0.33
C ILE A 184 -30.68 -26.52 -0.77
N THR A 185 -31.59 -26.53 0.20
CA THR A 185 -33.02 -26.31 0.02
C THR A 185 -33.43 -24.93 0.52
N LYS A 186 -34.68 -24.52 0.24
CA LYS A 186 -35.21 -23.24 0.76
C LYS A 186 -35.23 -23.19 2.29
N ASP A 187 -35.41 -24.33 2.94
CA ASP A 187 -35.50 -24.45 4.40
C ASP A 187 -34.14 -24.24 5.10
N ASP A 188 -33.04 -24.34 4.34
CA ASP A 188 -31.69 -24.11 4.84
C ASP A 188 -31.32 -22.62 4.93
N VAL A 189 -32.12 -21.72 4.35
CA VAL A 189 -31.85 -20.28 4.33
C VAL A 189 -32.29 -19.64 5.65
N PRO A 190 -31.41 -18.94 6.38
CA PRO A 190 -31.79 -18.26 7.63
C PRO A 190 -32.87 -17.20 7.40
N LEU A 191 -33.85 -17.10 8.31
CA LEU A 191 -34.97 -16.13 8.22
C LEU A 191 -34.52 -14.67 8.09
N ASN A 192 -33.40 -14.31 8.70
CA ASN A 192 -32.84 -12.95 8.71
C ASN A 192 -31.63 -12.80 7.76
N PHE A 193 -31.51 -13.64 6.74
CA PHE A 193 -30.37 -13.59 5.82
C PHE A 193 -30.29 -12.21 5.11
N PRO A 194 -29.14 -11.51 5.15
CA PRO A 194 -29.02 -10.07 4.86
C PRO A 194 -29.10 -9.68 3.38
N GLY A 195 -29.82 -10.43 2.56
CA GLY A 195 -30.08 -10.02 1.19
C GLY A 195 -30.94 -11.05 0.47
N PRO A 196 -31.84 -10.65 -0.42
CA PRO A 196 -32.40 -11.59 -1.36
C PRO A 196 -31.32 -11.94 -2.43
N TYR A 197 -31.63 -12.97 -3.22
CA TYR A 197 -31.34 -13.11 -4.66
C TYR A 197 -30.51 -14.31 -5.15
N ASP A 198 -31.05 -14.86 -6.24
CA ASP A 198 -30.56 -15.79 -7.27
C ASP A 198 -30.00 -17.15 -6.85
N PHE A 199 -30.24 -17.60 -5.61
CA PHE A 199 -30.11 -19.02 -5.30
C PHE A 199 -31.08 -19.83 -6.16
N LEU A 200 -30.52 -20.72 -6.96
CA LEU A 200 -31.29 -21.65 -7.77
C LEU A 200 -31.55 -22.92 -6.96
N PHE A 201 -32.79 -23.09 -6.54
CA PHE A 201 -33.26 -24.28 -5.81
C PHE A 201 -33.79 -25.39 -6.74
N GLU A 202 -33.49 -25.27 -8.03
CA GLU A 202 -33.72 -26.30 -9.04
C GLU A 202 -32.36 -26.77 -9.56
N LYS A 203 -32.17 -28.07 -9.77
CA LYS A 203 -30.89 -28.59 -10.26
C LYS A 203 -30.64 -28.17 -11.71
N VAL A 204 -29.43 -27.73 -12.00
CA VAL A 204 -28.97 -27.46 -13.37
C VAL A 204 -28.33 -28.70 -13.98
N LEU A 205 -27.55 -29.44 -13.19
CA LEU A 205 -26.94 -30.68 -13.63
C LEU A 205 -27.85 -31.86 -13.25
N GLY A 206 -28.13 -32.71 -14.23
CA GLY A 206 -28.99 -33.87 -14.00
C GLY A 206 -28.31 -34.90 -13.10
N ASP A 207 -29.07 -35.61 -12.26
CA ASP A 207 -28.51 -36.63 -11.34
C ASP A 207 -27.69 -37.72 -12.05
N ASN A 208 -28.07 -38.03 -13.30
CA ASN A 208 -27.41 -39.04 -14.14
C ASN A 208 -26.45 -38.43 -15.17
N GLU A 209 -26.26 -37.11 -15.16
CA GLU A 209 -25.36 -36.43 -16.08
C GLU A 209 -23.91 -36.60 -15.60
N LYS A 210 -23.08 -37.23 -16.43
CA LYS A 210 -21.71 -37.60 -16.05
C LYS A 210 -20.70 -37.27 -17.14
N PHE A 211 -19.50 -36.85 -16.73
CA PHE A 211 -18.44 -36.36 -17.60
C PHE A 211 -17.14 -37.16 -17.42
N ASP A 212 -16.36 -37.27 -18.49
CA ASP A 212 -15.05 -37.93 -18.51
C ASP A 212 -13.92 -36.95 -18.14
N LEU A 213 -14.13 -35.66 -18.43
CA LEU A 213 -13.19 -34.59 -18.19
C LEU A 213 -13.90 -33.38 -17.58
N VAL A 214 -13.35 -32.85 -16.49
CA VAL A 214 -13.86 -31.62 -15.85
C VAL A 214 -12.76 -30.58 -15.73
N PHE A 215 -13.05 -29.36 -16.17
CA PHE A 215 -12.22 -28.18 -15.92
C PHE A 215 -12.80 -27.35 -14.77
N CYS A 216 -11.91 -27.00 -13.82
CA CYS A 216 -12.17 -26.10 -12.70
C CYS A 216 -11.13 -24.96 -12.74
N ASP A 217 -11.23 -24.06 -13.72
CA ASP A 217 -10.26 -22.96 -13.95
C ASP A 217 -10.81 -21.58 -13.50
N GLY A 218 -11.93 -21.57 -12.78
CA GLY A 218 -12.61 -20.36 -12.33
C GLY A 218 -11.84 -19.59 -11.26
N GLN A 219 -11.83 -18.26 -11.40
CA GLN A 219 -11.36 -17.32 -10.39
C GLN A 219 -12.40 -16.24 -10.12
N VAL A 220 -12.38 -15.71 -8.91
CA VAL A 220 -13.21 -14.55 -8.55
C VAL A 220 -12.79 -13.34 -9.38
N LEU A 221 -13.70 -12.85 -10.22
CA LEU A 221 -13.50 -11.65 -11.02
C LEU A 221 -13.76 -10.40 -10.17
N ARG A 222 -12.85 -9.42 -10.20
CA ARG A 222 -13.01 -8.14 -9.50
C ARG A 222 -14.15 -7.28 -10.06
N THR A 223 -14.57 -7.56 -11.28
CA THR A 223 -15.66 -6.90 -12.00
C THR A 223 -17.04 -7.46 -11.68
N HIS A 224 -17.13 -8.62 -11.00
CA HIS A 224 -18.40 -9.26 -10.70
C HIS A 224 -19.10 -8.55 -9.52
N PRO A 225 -20.24 -7.87 -9.75
CA PRO A 225 -21.00 -7.25 -8.67
C PRO A 225 -21.57 -8.32 -7.75
N ARG A 226 -21.33 -8.20 -6.44
CA ARG A 226 -21.82 -9.14 -5.43
C ARG A 226 -22.09 -8.43 -4.11
N ALA A 227 -22.90 -9.07 -3.27
CA ALA A 227 -23.20 -8.59 -1.93
C ALA A 227 -21.94 -8.57 -1.05
N GLU A 228 -21.82 -7.60 -0.15
CA GLU A 228 -20.63 -7.41 0.72
C GLU A 228 -20.32 -8.65 1.57
N TRP A 229 -21.34 -9.36 2.04
CA TRP A 229 -21.15 -10.59 2.83
C TRP A 229 -20.45 -11.72 2.05
N ARG A 230 -20.54 -11.71 0.71
CA ARG A 230 -19.86 -12.70 -0.15
C ARG A 230 -18.37 -12.45 -0.24
N GLU A 231 -17.93 -11.19 -0.28
CA GLU A 231 -16.54 -10.81 -0.56
C GLU A 231 -15.48 -11.61 0.22
N PRO A 232 -15.54 -11.75 1.55
CA PRO A 232 -14.51 -12.49 2.30
C PRO A 232 -14.51 -14.01 2.03
N ARG A 233 -15.59 -14.57 1.50
CA ARG A 233 -15.82 -16.02 1.37
C ARG A 233 -15.97 -16.50 -0.07
N GLU A 234 -16.05 -15.60 -1.04
CA GLU A 234 -16.42 -15.91 -2.42
C GLU A 234 -15.42 -16.84 -3.11
N ALA A 235 -14.12 -16.65 -2.87
CA ALA A 235 -13.10 -17.55 -3.42
C ALA A 235 -13.26 -18.99 -2.88
N THR A 236 -13.66 -19.12 -1.61
CA THR A 236 -13.98 -20.42 -1.01
C THR A 236 -15.22 -21.01 -1.66
N ARG A 237 -16.31 -20.24 -1.77
CA ARG A 237 -17.58 -20.68 -2.40
C ARG A 237 -17.34 -21.18 -3.83
N LEU A 238 -16.66 -20.38 -4.65
CA LEU A 238 -16.34 -20.72 -6.04
C LEU A 238 -15.47 -21.97 -6.17
N THR A 239 -14.46 -22.13 -5.32
CA THR A 239 -13.62 -23.34 -5.33
C THR A 239 -14.44 -24.58 -4.97
N LEU A 240 -15.25 -24.50 -3.91
CA LEU A 240 -16.06 -25.62 -3.43
C LEU A 240 -17.12 -26.04 -4.43
N THR A 241 -17.80 -25.09 -5.07
CA THR A 241 -18.77 -25.39 -6.13
C THR A 241 -18.10 -26.15 -7.27
N GLN A 242 -16.99 -25.65 -7.80
CA GLN A 242 -16.29 -26.30 -8.91
C GLN A 242 -15.80 -27.71 -8.54
N THR A 243 -15.22 -27.89 -7.36
CA THR A 243 -14.68 -29.21 -6.96
C THR A 243 -15.78 -30.20 -6.59
N ALA A 244 -16.84 -29.76 -5.90
CA ALA A 244 -17.95 -30.62 -5.50
C ALA A 244 -18.74 -31.11 -6.71
N LEU A 245 -19.22 -30.19 -7.56
CA LEU A 245 -19.98 -30.57 -8.75
C LEU A 245 -19.10 -31.32 -9.75
N GLY A 246 -17.84 -30.90 -9.88
CA GLY A 246 -16.89 -31.57 -10.76
C GLY A 246 -16.64 -33.01 -10.38
N LEU A 247 -16.44 -33.31 -9.10
CA LEU A 247 -16.23 -34.69 -8.62
C LEU A 247 -17.53 -35.50 -8.62
N GLU A 248 -18.65 -34.89 -8.22
CA GLU A 248 -19.97 -35.54 -8.18
C GLU A 248 -20.43 -35.98 -9.57
N HIS A 249 -20.18 -35.17 -10.60
CA HIS A 249 -20.56 -35.47 -11.97
C HIS A 249 -19.43 -36.13 -12.78
N LEU A 250 -18.32 -36.54 -12.16
CA LEU A 250 -17.26 -37.26 -12.87
C LEU A 250 -17.59 -38.75 -12.98
N LYS A 251 -17.34 -39.35 -14.14
CA LYS A 251 -17.33 -40.80 -14.31
C LYS A 251 -16.14 -41.42 -13.57
N ASN A 252 -16.33 -42.64 -13.05
CA ASN A 252 -15.22 -43.39 -12.47
C ASN A 252 -14.10 -43.60 -13.51
N GLY A 253 -12.86 -43.27 -13.16
CA GLY A 253 -11.72 -43.26 -14.09
C GLY A 253 -11.51 -41.92 -14.84
N GLY A 254 -12.39 -40.94 -14.65
CA GLY A 254 -12.30 -39.63 -15.29
C GLY A 254 -11.12 -38.77 -14.83
N THR A 255 -11.01 -37.58 -15.42
CA THR A 255 -9.95 -36.60 -15.14
C THR A 255 -10.53 -35.26 -14.70
N MET A 256 -9.93 -34.65 -13.68
CA MET A 256 -10.17 -33.26 -13.30
C MET A 256 -8.89 -32.45 -13.47
N VAL A 257 -9.03 -31.24 -14.01
CA VAL A 257 -7.96 -30.25 -14.09
C VAL A 257 -8.41 -29.01 -13.33
N ILE A 258 -7.70 -28.70 -12.24
CA ILE A 258 -8.12 -27.72 -11.24
C ILE A 258 -7.05 -26.64 -11.13
N LEU A 259 -7.46 -25.39 -11.29
CA LEU A 259 -6.59 -24.25 -11.05
C LEU A 259 -6.43 -24.01 -9.56
N MET A 260 -5.17 -23.95 -9.13
CA MET A 260 -4.78 -23.78 -7.75
C MET A 260 -3.83 -22.60 -7.58
N HIS A 261 -3.73 -22.10 -6.35
CA HIS A 261 -2.89 -20.95 -5.99
C HIS A 261 -2.10 -21.24 -4.72
N LYS A 262 -0.89 -20.69 -4.64
CA LYS A 262 -0.02 -20.80 -3.45
C LYS A 262 0.15 -22.27 -3.04
N LEU A 263 1.06 -22.96 -3.74
CA LEU A 263 1.44 -24.33 -3.38
C LEU A 263 2.02 -24.43 -1.95
N ASP A 264 2.42 -23.30 -1.39
CA ASP A 264 2.87 -23.14 0.00
C ASP A 264 1.75 -22.86 1.01
N SER A 265 0.48 -23.05 0.63
CA SER A 265 -0.66 -22.91 1.55
C SER A 265 -1.18 -24.26 2.05
N TRP A 266 -1.69 -24.27 3.28
CA TRP A 266 -2.28 -25.47 3.89
C TRP A 266 -3.43 -26.03 3.04
N ARG A 267 -4.30 -25.14 2.53
CA ARG A 267 -5.42 -25.52 1.67
C ARG A 267 -5.00 -26.21 0.39
N SER A 268 -3.89 -25.78 -0.24
CA SER A 268 -3.35 -26.46 -1.42
C SER A 268 -2.85 -27.85 -1.08
N PHE A 269 -2.14 -27.98 0.04
CA PHE A 269 -1.64 -29.25 0.53
C PHE A 269 -2.76 -30.23 0.82
N ASP A 270 -3.75 -29.81 1.60
CA ASP A 270 -4.89 -30.65 1.96
C ASP A 270 -5.63 -31.13 0.70
N LEU A 271 -5.99 -30.24 -0.22
CA LEU A 271 -6.71 -30.63 -1.44
C LEU A 271 -5.92 -31.63 -2.29
N ILE A 272 -4.62 -31.40 -2.49
CA ILE A 272 -3.75 -32.31 -3.25
C ILE A 272 -3.62 -33.65 -2.54
N HIS A 273 -3.51 -33.63 -1.22
CA HIS A 273 -3.45 -34.84 -0.40
C HIS A 273 -4.75 -35.65 -0.52
N GLN A 274 -5.92 -35.01 -0.40
CA GLN A 274 -7.19 -35.72 -0.57
C GLN A 274 -7.34 -36.32 -1.98
N PHE A 275 -7.02 -35.57 -3.04
CA PHE A 275 -7.05 -36.14 -4.40
C PHE A 275 -6.08 -37.32 -4.57
N SER A 276 -4.90 -37.29 -3.94
CA SER A 276 -3.92 -38.38 -4.05
C SER A 276 -4.42 -39.71 -3.47
N LYS A 277 -5.40 -39.69 -2.56
CA LYS A 277 -6.02 -40.89 -1.97
C LYS A 277 -6.96 -41.61 -2.94
N MET A 278 -7.44 -40.92 -3.99
CA MET A 278 -8.43 -41.47 -4.94
C MET A 278 -8.06 -41.30 -6.41
N ALA A 279 -6.89 -40.74 -6.72
CA ALA A 279 -6.50 -40.40 -8.08
C ALA A 279 -4.98 -40.42 -8.28
N THR A 280 -4.57 -40.56 -9.54
CA THR A 280 -3.19 -40.26 -9.94
C THR A 280 -3.04 -38.75 -10.10
N VAL A 281 -2.22 -38.13 -9.26
CA VAL A 281 -2.05 -36.67 -9.20
C VAL A 281 -0.76 -36.22 -9.88
N LYS A 282 -0.85 -35.14 -10.67
CA LYS A 282 0.30 -34.38 -11.18
C LYS A 282 0.06 -32.89 -11.03
N LEU A 283 1.12 -32.14 -10.78
CA LEU A 283 1.08 -30.67 -10.75
C LEU A 283 1.71 -30.10 -12.02
N TYR A 284 1.14 -29.02 -12.54
CA TYR A 284 1.62 -28.36 -13.75
C TYR A 284 1.66 -26.84 -13.60
N LYS A 285 2.80 -26.23 -13.97
CA LYS A 285 2.94 -24.79 -14.08
C LYS A 285 3.51 -24.44 -15.44
N HIS A 286 2.80 -23.57 -16.16
CA HIS A 286 3.23 -23.15 -17.48
C HIS A 286 4.51 -22.30 -17.42
N HIS A 287 5.48 -22.61 -18.27
CA HIS A 287 6.82 -22.00 -18.24
C HIS A 287 6.86 -20.55 -18.76
N LYS A 288 5.92 -20.18 -19.64
CA LYS A 288 5.80 -18.83 -20.24
C LYS A 288 4.71 -17.97 -19.58
N HIS A 289 3.46 -18.40 -19.67
CA HIS A 289 2.28 -17.72 -19.13
C HIS A 289 2.13 -17.95 -17.61
N HIS A 290 1.69 -16.92 -16.88
CA HIS A 290 1.51 -16.93 -15.42
C HIS A 290 2.71 -17.45 -14.59
N LYS A 291 3.91 -17.48 -15.17
CA LYS A 291 5.11 -18.03 -14.52
C LYS A 291 5.49 -17.30 -13.23
N ILE A 292 5.24 -16.01 -13.12
CA ILE A 292 5.54 -15.20 -11.92
C ILE A 292 4.43 -15.25 -10.85
N ARG A 293 3.22 -15.67 -11.23
CA ARG A 293 2.07 -15.77 -10.32
C ARG A 293 2.16 -17.05 -9.49
N SER A 294 1.46 -17.09 -8.37
CA SER A 294 1.37 -18.30 -7.53
C SER A 294 0.44 -19.38 -8.09
N SER A 295 -0.18 -19.14 -9.26
CA SER A 295 -1.11 -20.08 -9.89
C SER A 295 -0.39 -21.26 -10.54
N PHE A 296 -1.02 -22.42 -10.46
CA PHE A 296 -0.61 -23.70 -11.06
C PHE A 296 -1.85 -24.59 -11.24
N TYR A 297 -1.72 -25.73 -11.91
CA TYR A 297 -2.79 -26.68 -12.13
C TYR A 297 -2.53 -27.99 -11.38
N LEU A 298 -3.55 -28.50 -10.71
CA LEU A 298 -3.65 -29.88 -10.26
C LEU A 298 -4.35 -30.69 -11.36
N VAL A 299 -3.70 -31.74 -11.84
CA VAL A 299 -4.26 -32.70 -12.80
C VAL A 299 -4.44 -34.03 -12.06
N ALA A 300 -5.68 -34.38 -11.77
CA ALA A 300 -6.06 -35.63 -11.12
C ALA A 300 -6.71 -36.57 -12.15
N LYS A 301 -6.09 -37.72 -12.40
CA LYS A 301 -6.51 -38.71 -13.40
C LYS A 301 -6.91 -40.02 -12.76
N ASN A 302 -7.70 -40.81 -13.48
CA ASN A 302 -8.17 -42.11 -13.03
C ASN A 302 -8.89 -41.99 -11.67
N ILE A 303 -9.69 -40.94 -11.50
CA ILE A 303 -10.32 -40.62 -10.23
C ILE A 303 -11.35 -41.70 -9.90
N GLN A 304 -11.29 -42.24 -8.68
CA GLN A 304 -12.26 -43.18 -8.15
C GLN A 304 -13.52 -42.43 -7.65
N ALA A 305 -14.23 -41.77 -8.57
CA ALA A 305 -15.30 -40.80 -8.26
C ALA A 305 -16.48 -41.39 -7.48
N GLU A 306 -16.69 -42.71 -7.60
CA GLU A 306 -17.80 -43.40 -6.91
C GLU A 306 -17.40 -44.04 -5.57
N SER A 307 -16.12 -43.93 -5.18
CA SER A 307 -15.63 -44.43 -3.91
C SER A 307 -16.33 -43.76 -2.72
N ALA A 308 -16.40 -44.47 -1.59
CA ALA A 308 -16.97 -43.92 -0.36
C ALA A 308 -16.25 -42.62 0.07
N PHE A 309 -14.93 -42.60 -0.09
CA PHE A 309 -14.10 -41.43 0.20
C PHE A 309 -14.43 -40.23 -0.70
N ALA A 310 -14.59 -40.43 -2.02
CA ALA A 310 -14.98 -39.34 -2.92
C ALA A 310 -16.37 -38.77 -2.58
N LYS A 311 -17.33 -39.64 -2.23
CA LYS A 311 -18.67 -39.22 -1.81
C LYS A 311 -18.65 -38.43 -0.50
N GLU A 312 -17.85 -38.87 0.46
CA GLU A 312 -17.63 -38.15 1.72
C GLU A 312 -17.02 -36.77 1.47
N MET A 313 -16.00 -36.67 0.61
CA MET A 313 -15.40 -35.39 0.23
C MET A 313 -16.40 -34.42 -0.39
N VAL A 314 -17.25 -34.88 -1.32
CA VAL A 314 -18.32 -34.06 -1.91
C VAL A 314 -19.29 -33.57 -0.83
N ALA A 315 -19.72 -34.46 0.07
CA ALA A 315 -20.60 -34.11 1.18
C ALA A 315 -19.96 -33.05 2.10
N THR A 316 -18.69 -33.22 2.45
CA THR A 316 -17.93 -32.23 3.23
C THR A 316 -17.89 -30.89 2.49
N TRP A 317 -17.53 -30.86 1.20
CA TRP A 317 -17.45 -29.61 0.46
C TRP A 317 -18.79 -28.89 0.33
N LYS A 318 -19.90 -29.63 0.15
CA LYS A 318 -21.24 -29.05 0.14
C LYS A 318 -21.62 -28.47 1.51
N GLN A 319 -21.29 -29.15 2.60
CA GLN A 319 -21.48 -28.63 3.95
C GLN A 319 -20.60 -27.38 4.22
N THR A 320 -19.35 -27.40 3.77
CA THR A 320 -18.43 -26.25 3.85
C THR A 320 -18.98 -25.07 3.04
N TYR A 321 -19.56 -25.32 1.87
CA TYR A 321 -20.22 -24.30 1.05
C TYR A 321 -21.44 -23.71 1.77
N LYS A 322 -22.24 -24.54 2.45
CA LYS A 322 -23.36 -24.10 3.29
C LYS A 322 -22.90 -23.11 4.36
N ILE A 323 -21.88 -23.47 5.14
CA ILE A 323 -21.33 -22.59 6.19
C ILE A 323 -20.72 -21.33 5.59
N ALA A 324 -19.97 -21.45 4.48
CA ALA A 324 -19.41 -20.28 3.79
C ALA A 324 -20.48 -19.34 3.23
N THR A 325 -21.70 -19.82 3.00
CA THR A 325 -22.82 -19.04 2.45
C THR A 325 -23.74 -18.50 3.52
N PHE A 326 -24.09 -19.31 4.53
CA PHE A 326 -25.14 -19.01 5.51
C PHE A 326 -24.67 -19.02 6.96
N GLY A 327 -23.48 -19.54 7.25
CA GLY A 327 -22.95 -19.67 8.61
C GLY A 327 -22.32 -18.40 9.15
N THR A 328 -22.13 -18.34 10.47
CA THR A 328 -21.49 -17.20 11.16
C THR A 328 -19.99 -17.11 10.87
N ASP A 329 -19.34 -16.01 11.26
CA ASP A 329 -17.88 -15.89 11.13
C ASP A 329 -17.15 -16.89 12.03
N GLU A 330 -17.70 -17.22 13.20
CA GLU A 330 -17.17 -18.24 14.11
C GLU A 330 -17.26 -19.64 13.50
N GLU A 331 -18.42 -20.01 12.94
CA GLU A 331 -18.58 -21.31 12.26
C GLU A 331 -17.63 -21.46 11.07
N TYR A 332 -17.46 -20.37 10.30
CA TYR A 332 -16.52 -20.35 9.18
C TYR A 332 -15.06 -20.44 9.64
N ALA A 333 -14.69 -19.75 10.72
CA ALA A 333 -13.35 -19.82 11.29
C ALA A 333 -13.03 -21.21 11.85
N GLU A 334 -13.97 -21.82 12.58
CA GLU A 334 -13.78 -23.16 13.16
C GLU A 334 -13.66 -24.24 12.10
N MET A 335 -14.45 -24.16 11.02
CA MET A 335 -14.35 -25.06 9.87
C MET A 335 -12.95 -25.05 9.21
N HIS A 336 -12.23 -23.93 9.30
CA HIS A 336 -10.87 -23.81 8.78
C HIS A 336 -9.78 -24.03 9.84
N ARG A 337 -10.15 -24.30 11.10
CA ARG A 337 -9.20 -24.50 12.18
C ARG A 337 -8.53 -25.86 12.05
N VAL A 338 -7.24 -25.84 11.77
CA VAL A 338 -6.38 -27.03 11.78
C VAL A 338 -5.23 -26.77 12.74
N THR A 339 -5.09 -27.63 13.75
CA THR A 339 -4.03 -27.49 14.74
C THR A 339 -2.68 -27.84 14.14
N ARG A 340 -1.61 -27.37 14.79
CA ARG A 340 -0.24 -27.72 14.42
C ARG A 340 0.00 -29.22 14.44
N GLU A 341 -0.54 -29.92 15.44
CA GLU A 341 -0.37 -31.36 15.63
C GLU A 341 -0.98 -32.13 14.45
N THR A 342 -2.22 -31.80 14.07
CA THR A 342 -2.86 -32.37 12.89
C THR A 342 -2.04 -32.08 11.63
N ALA A 343 -1.53 -30.86 11.50
CA ALA A 343 -0.75 -30.47 10.33
C ALA A 343 0.56 -31.28 10.21
N LEU A 344 1.27 -31.49 11.32
CA LEU A 344 2.49 -32.28 11.35
C LEU A 344 2.25 -33.75 10.99
N VAL A 345 1.17 -34.36 11.51
CA VAL A 345 0.81 -35.75 11.21
C VAL A 345 0.53 -35.94 9.72
N GLU A 346 -0.16 -35.02 9.08
CA GLU A 346 -0.44 -35.13 7.64
C GLU A 346 0.82 -34.85 6.79
N LEU A 347 1.69 -33.92 7.23
CA LEU A 347 2.99 -33.69 6.59
C LEU A 347 3.93 -34.88 6.71
N GLU A 348 3.90 -35.63 7.81
CA GLU A 348 4.66 -36.88 7.94
C GLU A 348 4.18 -37.93 6.93
N LYS A 349 2.88 -38.03 6.69
CA LYS A 349 2.29 -39.00 5.75
C LYS A 349 2.55 -38.66 4.29
N PHE A 350 2.50 -37.38 3.92
CA PHE A 350 2.41 -36.96 2.51
C PHE A 350 3.44 -35.90 2.09
N GLY A 351 4.20 -35.34 3.03
CA GLY A 351 5.13 -34.23 2.80
C GLY A 351 6.19 -34.53 1.75
N GLU A 352 6.82 -35.70 1.77
CA GLU A 352 7.82 -36.08 0.76
C GLU A 352 7.24 -36.17 -0.65
N SER A 353 6.07 -36.82 -0.80
CA SER A 353 5.36 -36.92 -2.07
C SER A 353 4.91 -35.54 -2.56
N TYR A 354 4.44 -34.69 -1.64
CA TYR A 354 4.06 -33.31 -1.92
C TYR A 354 5.23 -32.48 -2.44
N ILE A 355 6.40 -32.58 -1.79
CA ILE A 355 7.64 -31.92 -2.21
C ILE A 355 8.05 -32.39 -3.60
N ALA A 356 8.03 -33.70 -3.85
CA ALA A 356 8.42 -34.27 -5.13
C ALA A 356 7.56 -33.73 -6.29
N MET A 357 6.24 -33.59 -6.07
CA MET A 357 5.34 -32.99 -7.06
C MET A 357 5.53 -31.47 -7.19
N GLY A 358 5.82 -30.78 -6.09
CA GLY A 358 5.89 -29.33 -6.02
C GLY A 358 7.19 -28.71 -6.54
N LYS A 359 8.29 -29.47 -6.52
CA LYS A 359 9.65 -29.00 -6.85
C LYS A 359 9.70 -28.15 -8.13
N LYS A 360 9.17 -28.69 -9.22
CA LYS A 360 9.15 -28.02 -10.54
C LYS A 360 8.26 -26.78 -10.58
N ILE A 361 7.22 -26.73 -9.74
CA ILE A 361 6.30 -25.59 -9.64
C ILE A 361 7.02 -24.40 -8.99
N TRP A 362 7.67 -24.63 -7.84
CA TRP A 362 8.45 -23.60 -7.16
C TRP A 362 9.64 -23.14 -8.02
N GLU A 363 10.34 -24.07 -8.65
CA GLU A 363 11.47 -23.76 -9.55
C GLU A 363 11.02 -22.87 -10.73
N THR A 364 9.94 -23.24 -11.41
CA THR A 364 9.40 -22.47 -12.54
C THR A 364 8.99 -21.07 -12.10
N GLN A 365 8.41 -20.93 -10.90
CA GLN A 365 8.07 -19.61 -10.37
C GLN A 365 9.30 -18.78 -10.01
N ALA A 366 10.28 -19.37 -9.33
CA ALA A 366 11.53 -18.71 -8.97
C ALA A 366 12.26 -18.21 -10.22
N ASN A 367 12.41 -19.07 -11.23
CA ASN A 367 13.01 -18.72 -12.53
C ASN A 367 12.24 -17.60 -13.25
N GLY A 368 10.91 -17.58 -13.10
CA GLY A 368 10.07 -16.49 -13.60
C GLY A 368 10.34 -15.16 -12.89
N LEU A 369 10.39 -15.19 -11.56
CA LEU A 369 10.56 -14.01 -10.71
C LEU A 369 11.96 -13.40 -10.83
N GLU A 370 13.02 -14.20 -10.89
CA GLU A 370 14.39 -13.67 -11.10
C GLU A 370 14.53 -12.82 -12.36
N LYS A 371 13.79 -13.21 -13.42
CA LYS A 371 13.79 -12.48 -14.70
C LYS A 371 12.80 -11.32 -14.72
N ALA A 372 11.99 -11.16 -13.66
CA ALA A 372 10.94 -10.16 -13.62
C ALA A 372 11.54 -8.75 -13.62
N PRO A 373 11.04 -7.82 -14.46
CA PRO A 373 11.60 -6.46 -14.57
C PRO A 373 11.64 -5.69 -13.24
N PHE A 374 10.68 -5.95 -12.34
CA PHE A 374 10.64 -5.32 -11.02
C PHE A 374 11.67 -5.89 -10.03
N LEU A 375 12.22 -7.09 -10.29
CA LEU A 375 13.30 -7.71 -9.52
C LEU A 375 14.69 -7.53 -10.16
N LYS A 376 14.77 -7.06 -11.41
CA LYS A 376 16.06 -6.71 -12.03
C LYS A 376 16.70 -5.56 -11.26
N LYS A 377 17.89 -5.83 -10.68
CA LYS A 377 18.78 -4.79 -10.16
C LYS A 377 19.09 -3.83 -11.30
N HIS A 378 18.45 -2.65 -11.32
CA HIS A 378 19.11 -1.52 -11.95
C HIS A 378 20.37 -1.25 -11.13
N THR A 379 21.48 -1.08 -11.83
CA THR A 379 22.83 -0.84 -11.33
C THR A 379 22.85 -0.15 -9.97
N GLN A 380 23.57 -0.76 -9.03
CA GLN A 380 23.88 -0.23 -7.71
C GLN A 380 24.41 1.21 -7.80
N GLU A 381 23.54 2.20 -7.69
CA GLU A 381 23.81 3.26 -6.71
C GLU A 381 23.40 2.64 -5.37
N LYS A 382 24.27 2.69 -4.34
CA LYS A 382 23.93 2.23 -2.98
C LYS A 382 22.56 2.80 -2.62
N GLY A 383 21.55 1.94 -2.48
CA GLY A 383 20.22 2.38 -2.07
C GLY A 383 20.30 3.18 -0.77
N MET A 384 19.54 4.27 -0.69
CA MET A 384 19.57 5.20 0.46
C MET A 384 19.00 4.60 1.76
N ARG A 385 18.45 3.38 1.68
CA ARG A 385 17.84 2.64 2.80
C ARG A 385 18.80 2.36 3.96
N HIS A 386 20.11 2.32 3.74
CA HIS A 386 21.08 2.15 4.83
C HIS A 386 21.08 3.30 5.84
N TYR A 387 20.58 4.47 5.46
CA TYR A 387 20.35 5.59 6.39
C TYR A 387 19.10 5.41 7.27
N ALA A 388 18.21 4.48 6.92
CA ALA A 388 16.92 4.28 7.58
C ALA A 388 17.00 3.43 8.86
N THR A 389 18.12 2.74 9.11
CA THR A 389 18.27 1.86 10.27
C THR A 389 18.08 2.67 11.56
N PRO A 390 17.01 2.43 12.35
CA PRO A 390 16.67 3.27 13.49
C PRO A 390 17.83 3.41 14.47
N HIS A 391 18.04 4.62 14.96
CA HIS A 391 19.03 4.85 16.01
C HIS A 391 18.56 4.20 17.31
N PRO A 392 19.43 3.51 18.08
CA PRO A 392 19.01 2.75 19.26
C PRO A 392 18.18 3.53 20.28
N GLU A 393 18.53 4.79 20.54
CA GLU A 393 17.79 5.68 21.47
C GLU A 393 16.36 6.02 21.00
N TRP A 394 16.06 5.81 19.72
CA TRP A 394 14.78 6.11 19.08
C TRP A 394 13.94 4.87 18.78
N VAL A 395 14.52 3.67 18.95
CA VAL A 395 13.75 2.41 18.96
C VAL A 395 12.90 2.42 20.23
N ASP A 396 11.59 2.18 20.15
CA ASP A 396 10.64 2.29 21.29
C ASP A 396 10.54 3.70 21.91
N PHE A 397 10.57 4.74 21.07
CA PHE A 397 10.36 6.12 21.51
C PHE A 397 9.02 6.29 22.28
N PRO A 398 8.99 7.03 23.42
CA PRO A 398 10.08 7.79 24.03
C PRO A 398 10.88 7.02 25.11
N ASN A 399 10.66 5.71 25.27
CA ASN A 399 11.12 4.95 26.44
C ASN A 399 12.64 4.76 26.50
N ASN A 400 13.32 4.72 25.35
CA ASN A 400 14.77 4.50 25.26
C ASN A 400 15.61 5.80 25.20
N LEU A 401 15.00 6.97 25.45
CA LEU A 401 15.73 8.23 25.46
C LEU A 401 16.68 8.34 26.68
N PRO A 402 17.83 9.03 26.54
CA PRO A 402 18.74 9.24 27.66
C PRO A 402 18.05 9.89 28.88
N PRO A 403 18.41 9.50 30.12
CA PRO A 403 17.79 10.07 31.33
C PRO A 403 17.83 11.59 31.36
N GLY A 404 16.68 12.22 31.65
CA GLY A 404 16.53 13.67 31.67
C GLY A 404 16.09 14.30 30.34
N THR A 405 16.02 13.54 29.25
CA THR A 405 15.44 14.00 27.99
C THR A 405 13.93 14.15 28.12
N LYS A 406 13.40 15.36 27.90
CA LYS A 406 11.95 15.61 27.86
C LYS A 406 11.50 15.76 26.41
N PRO A 407 10.67 14.84 25.87
CA PRO A 407 10.12 15.02 24.54
C PRO A 407 9.15 16.21 24.53
N SER A 408 9.41 17.19 23.69
CA SER A 408 8.46 18.25 23.36
C SER A 408 7.53 17.74 22.26
N LEU A 409 6.25 17.57 22.59
CA LEU A 409 5.26 16.95 21.70
C LEU A 409 4.34 17.97 20.99
N GLY A 410 4.56 19.27 21.18
CA GLY A 410 3.66 20.31 20.64
C GLY A 410 4.28 21.10 19.50
N MET A 411 3.67 21.04 18.31
CA MET A 411 3.71 22.15 17.35
C MET A 411 2.47 22.99 17.60
N THR A 412 2.59 24.01 18.44
CA THR A 412 1.45 24.87 18.81
C THR A 412 1.15 25.91 17.72
N ARG A 413 -0.08 26.40 17.69
CA ARG A 413 -0.51 27.61 16.95
C ARG A 413 -0.64 28.81 17.90
N ASP A 414 -0.32 28.62 19.17
CA ASP A 414 -0.38 29.67 20.19
C ASP A 414 0.73 30.69 19.94
N HIS A 415 0.40 31.96 20.08
CA HIS A 415 1.35 33.06 20.00
C HIS A 415 1.69 33.49 21.43
N ASP A 416 2.86 33.06 21.89
CA ASP A 416 3.30 33.30 23.26
C ASP A 416 4.02 34.67 23.39
N PRO A 417 3.96 35.33 24.56
CA PRO A 417 4.76 36.51 24.82
C PRO A 417 6.26 36.24 24.64
N ILE A 418 6.97 37.20 24.02
CA ILE A 418 8.41 37.09 23.82
C ILE A 418 9.13 37.00 25.16
N VAL A 419 9.83 35.88 25.38
CA VAL A 419 10.75 35.72 26.50
C VAL A 419 12.10 36.36 26.15
N PRO A 420 12.56 37.40 26.89
CA PRO A 420 13.85 38.03 26.64
C PRO A 420 15.00 37.04 26.82
N GLN A 421 16.08 37.25 26.06
CA GLN A 421 17.33 36.50 26.21
C GLN A 421 18.51 37.46 26.20
N GLU A 422 19.46 37.22 27.10
CA GLU A 422 20.70 38.00 27.15
C GLU A 422 21.47 37.89 25.82
N GLY A 423 22.06 39.00 25.37
CA GLY A 423 22.75 39.07 24.08
C GLY A 423 21.86 39.29 22.86
N LEU A 424 20.54 39.09 22.95
CA LEU A 424 19.60 39.29 21.84
C LEU A 424 18.60 40.44 22.06
N ASP A 425 18.32 41.17 20.99
CA ASP A 425 17.12 41.96 20.80
C ASP A 425 16.11 41.10 20.04
N ILE A 426 14.96 40.86 20.67
CA ILE A 426 13.88 40.05 20.10
C ILE A 426 12.61 40.89 20.10
N TYR A 427 12.05 41.11 18.93
CA TYR A 427 10.87 41.95 18.74
C TYR A 427 10.09 41.52 17.51
N GLU A 428 8.83 41.92 17.44
CA GLU A 428 7.95 41.60 16.33
C GLU A 428 7.64 42.84 15.49
N ILE A 429 7.47 42.63 14.18
CA ILE A 429 7.00 43.66 13.24
C ILE A 429 5.94 43.06 12.32
N ASN A 430 5.03 43.90 11.83
CA ASN A 430 4.01 43.51 10.86
C ASN A 430 4.38 43.96 9.45
N VAL A 431 4.28 43.06 8.49
CA VAL A 431 4.60 43.27 7.08
C VAL A 431 3.33 43.16 6.24
N PRO A 432 2.98 44.19 5.44
CA PRO A 432 1.81 44.11 4.56
C PRO A 432 2.02 43.10 3.44
N VAL A 433 0.98 42.33 3.10
CA VAL A 433 0.98 41.35 2.01
C VAL A 433 -0.11 41.63 0.99
N ARG A 434 -0.13 40.89 -0.13
CA ARG A 434 -0.89 41.21 -1.35
C ARG A 434 -2.41 41.37 -1.19
N ASP A 435 -3.00 40.83 -0.14
CA ASP A 435 -4.44 40.92 0.14
C ASP A 435 -4.78 42.03 1.14
N ASN A 436 -3.83 42.93 1.41
CA ASN A 436 -3.91 44.03 2.37
C ASN A 436 -4.02 43.58 3.84
N THR A 437 -3.75 42.31 4.15
CA THR A 437 -3.50 41.87 5.52
C THR A 437 -2.01 42.06 5.87
N SER A 438 -1.64 41.74 7.11
CA SER A 438 -0.25 41.79 7.56
C SER A 438 0.20 40.48 8.17
N ILE A 439 1.47 40.14 7.93
CA ILE A 439 2.15 38.97 8.48
C ILE A 439 3.15 39.42 9.54
N THR A 440 3.09 38.80 10.72
CA THR A 440 4.03 39.05 11.80
C THR A 440 5.36 38.40 11.47
N LEU A 441 6.45 39.13 11.70
CA LEU A 441 7.80 38.60 11.74
C LEU A 441 8.35 38.72 13.15
N ARG A 442 8.87 37.62 13.72
CA ARG A 442 9.70 37.68 14.93
C ARG A 442 11.15 37.81 14.53
N ILE A 443 11.76 38.91 14.96
CA ILE A 443 13.12 39.30 14.61
C ILE A 443 14.04 39.00 15.79
N TYR A 444 15.16 38.32 15.51
CA TYR A 444 16.22 38.02 16.45
C TYR A 444 17.50 38.66 15.95
N ARG A 445 18.14 39.46 16.80
CA ARG A 445 19.35 40.21 16.45
C ARG A 445 20.28 40.29 17.65
N GLN A 446 21.59 40.18 17.41
CA GLN A 446 22.59 40.44 18.45
C GLN A 446 22.56 41.91 18.90
N LYS A 447 22.40 42.14 20.21
CA LYS A 447 22.45 43.47 20.83
C LYS A 447 23.77 44.20 20.60
N ALA A 448 24.87 43.45 20.60
CA ALA A 448 26.20 44.01 20.46
C ALA A 448 26.49 44.58 19.05
N CYS A 449 25.66 44.27 18.05
CA CYS A 449 25.91 44.69 16.67
C CYS A 449 24.98 45.83 16.25
N ASN A 450 25.58 47.01 16.02
CA ASN A 450 24.86 48.19 15.53
C ASN A 450 24.84 48.30 14.00
N ASP A 451 25.67 47.55 13.29
CA ASP A 451 25.82 47.63 11.83
C ASP A 451 24.70 46.89 11.08
N ALA A 452 24.46 47.25 9.82
CA ALA A 452 23.57 46.45 8.97
C ALA A 452 24.16 45.05 8.76
N LEU A 453 23.37 44.02 9.08
CA LEU A 453 23.77 42.60 9.08
C LEU A 453 23.18 41.84 7.88
N PRO A 454 23.73 40.68 7.48
CA PRO A 454 23.03 39.77 6.58
C PRO A 454 21.67 39.35 7.14
N LEU A 455 20.78 38.88 6.26
CA LEU A 455 19.43 38.44 6.62
C LEU A 455 19.28 36.94 6.41
N PHE A 456 18.71 36.26 7.40
CA PHE A 456 18.15 34.92 7.29
C PHE A 456 16.63 35.00 7.54
N LEU A 457 15.84 34.88 6.46
CA LEU A 457 14.39 34.67 6.57
C LEU A 457 14.09 33.19 6.84
N TYR A 458 13.39 32.92 7.94
CA TYR A 458 13.11 31.57 8.41
C TYR A 458 11.62 31.24 8.31
N MET A 459 11.29 30.12 7.67
CA MET A 459 9.92 29.58 7.59
C MET A 459 9.82 28.34 8.48
N HIS A 460 8.85 28.33 9.40
CA HIS A 460 8.70 27.25 10.38
C HIS A 460 8.17 25.94 9.77
N GLY A 461 8.27 24.85 10.54
CA GLY A 461 7.69 23.54 10.21
C GLY A 461 6.19 23.42 10.49
N GLY A 462 5.66 22.18 10.53
CA GLY A 462 4.26 21.94 10.93
C GLY A 462 3.29 21.60 9.79
N GLY A 463 3.80 21.04 8.69
CA GLY A 463 2.93 20.47 7.64
C GLY A 463 1.93 21.47 7.05
N TYR A 464 2.27 22.77 7.03
CA TYR A 464 1.44 23.89 6.56
C TYR A 464 0.17 24.16 7.40
N VAL A 465 -0.06 23.39 8.47
CA VAL A 465 -1.33 23.35 9.22
C VAL A 465 -1.12 23.68 10.70
N THR A 466 0.04 23.32 11.24
CA THR A 466 0.44 23.60 12.62
C THR A 466 1.72 24.41 12.66
N GLY A 467 2.12 24.80 13.86
CA GLY A 467 3.31 25.61 14.11
C GLY A 467 3.02 27.10 14.16
N GLY A 468 4.10 27.87 14.32
CA GLY A 468 4.09 29.31 14.53
C GLY A 468 5.50 29.80 14.87
N LEU A 469 5.59 31.02 15.39
CA LEU A 469 6.85 31.67 15.76
C LEU A 469 7.63 30.90 16.85
N GLU A 470 6.91 30.09 17.62
CA GLU A 470 7.37 29.31 18.77
C GLU A 470 8.04 28.00 18.33
N THR A 471 7.70 27.47 17.15
CA THR A 471 8.06 26.10 16.72
C THR A 471 9.57 25.90 16.60
N ASP A 472 10.25 26.88 16.01
CA ASP A 472 11.69 26.86 15.76
C ASP A 472 12.39 28.03 16.50
N ASP A 473 11.75 28.59 17.54
CA ASP A 473 12.24 29.77 18.30
C ASP A 473 13.64 29.52 18.89
N VAL A 474 13.86 28.35 19.48
CA VAL A 474 15.17 27.94 20.03
C VAL A 474 16.26 27.92 18.95
N THR A 475 15.93 27.43 17.75
CA THR A 475 16.86 27.40 16.62
C THR A 475 17.15 28.81 16.11
N CYS A 476 16.13 29.67 15.99
CA CYS A 476 16.28 31.06 15.57
C CYS A 476 17.16 31.87 16.55
N ARG A 477 16.94 31.69 17.85
CA ARG A 477 17.76 32.30 18.92
C ARG A 477 19.21 31.85 18.83
N ALA A 478 19.47 30.55 18.71
CA ALA A 478 20.82 30.03 18.62
C ALA A 478 21.57 30.57 17.39
N LEU A 479 20.92 30.61 16.23
CA LEU A 479 21.48 31.18 15.00
C LEU A 479 21.85 32.66 15.18
N ALA A 480 20.90 33.46 15.68
CA ALA A 480 21.13 34.88 15.90
C ALA A 480 22.15 35.15 16.99
N LEU A 481 22.28 34.29 18.01
CA LEU A 481 23.23 34.49 19.10
C LEU A 481 24.67 34.20 18.68
N GLU A 482 24.89 33.17 17.86
CA GLU A 482 26.23 32.69 17.49
C GLU A 482 26.74 33.30 16.18
N ILE A 483 25.84 33.76 15.30
CA ILE A 483 26.18 34.30 13.98
C ILE A 483 25.69 35.75 13.90
N PRO A 484 26.52 36.70 13.42
CA PRO A 484 26.09 38.08 13.21
C PRO A 484 25.16 38.19 11.99
N VAL A 485 23.94 37.67 12.14
CA VAL A 485 22.87 37.64 11.14
C VAL A 485 21.56 38.04 11.82
N VAL A 486 20.71 38.78 11.10
CA VAL A 486 19.33 38.98 11.54
C VAL A 486 18.53 37.76 11.13
N VAL A 487 17.97 37.04 12.10
CA VAL A 487 17.00 35.97 11.82
C VAL A 487 15.60 36.58 11.91
N ALA A 488 14.79 36.41 10.87
CA ALA A 488 13.40 36.86 10.86
C ALA A 488 12.49 35.67 10.57
N SER A 489 11.80 35.18 11.60
CA SER A 489 10.87 34.06 11.51
C SER A 489 9.51 34.55 11.02
N VAL A 490 8.93 33.87 10.04
CA VAL A 490 7.72 34.27 9.34
C VAL A 490 6.50 33.53 9.90
N GLU A 491 5.51 34.27 10.41
CA GLU A 491 4.23 33.72 10.87
C GLU A 491 3.22 33.64 9.71
N TYR A 492 3.50 32.78 8.72
CA TYR A 492 2.62 32.65 7.55
C TYR A 492 1.27 32.02 7.94
N ARG A 493 0.20 32.37 7.22
CA ARG A 493 -1.14 31.82 7.51
C ARG A 493 -1.23 30.33 7.18
N LEU A 494 -1.93 29.60 8.05
CA LEU A 494 -2.00 28.14 8.03
C LEU A 494 -3.30 27.60 7.44
N ALA A 495 -3.21 26.42 6.86
CA ALA A 495 -4.37 25.60 6.53
C ALA A 495 -4.94 24.95 7.81
N PRO A 496 -6.21 24.52 7.83
CA PRO A 496 -7.18 24.56 6.73
C PRO A 496 -7.87 25.91 6.53
N GLU A 497 -7.69 26.89 7.42
CA GLU A 497 -8.35 28.20 7.33
C GLU A 497 -7.88 28.97 6.09
N HIS A 498 -6.57 28.88 5.81
CA HIS A 498 -5.92 29.50 4.67
C HIS A 498 -5.19 28.44 3.84
N LYS A 499 -5.95 27.73 3.01
CA LYS A 499 -5.42 26.69 2.10
C LYS A 499 -4.40 27.23 1.11
N PHE A 500 -3.68 26.33 0.45
CA PHE A 500 -2.80 26.68 -0.65
C PHE A 500 -3.51 27.57 -1.69
N PRO A 501 -2.85 28.65 -2.18
CA PRO A 501 -1.45 29.00 -1.97
C PRO A 501 -1.20 30.08 -0.88
N VAL A 502 -2.13 30.34 0.04
CA VAL A 502 -2.08 31.55 0.90
C VAL A 502 -0.79 31.65 1.73
N GLY A 503 -0.47 30.69 2.60
CA GLY A 503 0.76 30.75 3.40
C GLY A 503 2.07 30.79 2.59
N PHE A 504 2.06 30.18 1.40
CA PHE A 504 3.20 30.27 0.47
C PHE A 504 3.34 31.70 -0.10
N GLN A 505 2.21 32.32 -0.46
CA GLN A 505 2.17 33.69 -0.97
C GLN A 505 2.55 34.70 0.10
N ASP A 506 2.09 34.52 1.34
CA ASP A 506 2.49 35.32 2.50
C ASP A 506 4.01 35.32 2.66
N SER A 507 4.60 34.13 2.68
CA SER A 507 6.05 33.95 2.79
C SER A 507 6.80 34.61 1.62
N PHE A 508 6.29 34.49 0.40
CA PHE A 508 6.90 35.11 -0.78
C PHE A 508 6.78 36.64 -0.78
N ASP A 509 5.66 37.19 -0.30
CA ASP A 509 5.47 38.63 -0.15
C ASP A 509 6.41 39.20 0.91
N VAL A 510 6.64 38.47 2.01
CA VAL A 510 7.65 38.81 3.01
C VAL A 510 9.06 38.81 2.40
N VAL A 511 9.41 37.79 1.61
CA VAL A 511 10.71 37.74 0.90
C VAL A 511 10.86 38.97 0.00
N ARG A 512 9.85 39.32 -0.79
CA ARG A 512 9.86 40.51 -1.63
C ARG A 512 9.98 41.80 -0.82
N TRP A 513 9.20 41.94 0.25
CA TRP A 513 9.25 43.09 1.13
C TRP A 513 10.64 43.26 1.75
N ALA A 514 11.27 42.17 2.21
CA ALA A 514 12.60 42.19 2.78
C ALA A 514 13.69 42.63 1.78
N THR A 515 13.51 42.36 0.48
CA THR A 515 14.41 42.88 -0.56
C THR A 515 14.24 44.38 -0.85
N SER A 516 13.11 44.97 -0.48
CA SER A 516 12.85 46.39 -0.67
C SER A 516 13.74 47.26 0.23
N SER A 517 13.96 48.51 -0.16
CA SER A 517 14.69 49.47 0.69
C SER A 517 13.99 49.72 2.02
N GLU A 518 12.66 49.59 2.09
CA GLU A 518 11.94 49.71 3.35
C GLU A 518 12.21 48.52 4.27
N GLY A 519 12.11 47.30 3.75
CA GLY A 519 12.39 46.07 4.49
C GLY A 519 13.82 46.06 5.04
N GLN A 520 14.81 46.35 4.20
CA GLN A 520 16.22 46.43 4.62
C GLN A 520 16.45 47.48 5.72
N ARG A 521 15.80 48.65 5.65
CA ARG A 521 15.89 49.67 6.70
C ARG A 521 15.22 49.22 8.01
N LYS A 522 14.02 48.67 7.94
CA LYS A 522 13.26 48.23 9.13
C LYS A 522 13.94 47.07 9.85
N LEU A 523 14.51 46.13 9.09
CA LEU A 523 15.26 44.99 9.63
C LEU A 523 16.71 45.35 10.01
N LYS A 524 17.20 46.53 9.60
CA LYS A 524 18.61 46.94 9.68
C LYS A 524 19.54 45.89 9.06
N THR A 525 19.26 45.52 7.82
CA THR A 525 19.99 44.49 7.08
C THR A 525 20.68 45.04 5.84
N ASP A 526 21.74 44.35 5.43
CA ASP A 526 22.48 44.57 4.18
C ASP A 526 22.56 43.23 3.45
N LEU A 527 21.71 43.07 2.43
CA LEU A 527 21.60 41.81 1.69
C LEU A 527 22.83 41.53 0.82
N SER A 528 23.73 42.50 0.60
CA SER A 528 24.99 42.27 -0.11
C SER A 528 25.97 41.44 0.73
N LYS A 529 25.82 41.45 2.06
CA LYS A 529 26.58 40.61 3.01
C LYS A 529 26.02 39.20 3.13
N GLY A 530 24.82 38.95 2.60
CA GLY A 530 24.15 37.64 2.66
C GLY A 530 22.64 37.77 2.74
N PHE A 531 21.95 36.99 1.90
CA PHE A 531 20.50 36.84 1.92
C PHE A 531 20.15 35.36 1.86
N ILE A 532 19.80 34.81 3.03
CA ILE A 532 19.53 33.39 3.23
C ILE A 532 18.02 33.19 3.42
N LEU A 533 17.48 32.19 2.73
CA LEU A 533 16.16 31.64 3.03
C LEU A 533 16.31 30.25 3.65
N GLY A 534 15.42 29.87 4.55
CA GLY A 534 15.47 28.52 5.09
C GLY A 534 14.31 28.17 5.97
N GLY A 535 14.25 26.90 6.34
CA GLY A 535 13.21 26.43 7.23
C GLY A 535 13.25 24.95 7.52
N THR A 536 12.31 24.53 8.37
CA THR A 536 12.11 23.12 8.75
C THR A 536 10.91 22.54 8.02
N SER A 537 11.01 21.32 7.49
CA SER A 537 9.89 20.54 6.96
C SER A 537 9.07 21.29 5.90
N ALA A 538 7.84 21.70 6.23
CA ALA A 538 7.00 22.57 5.40
C ALA A 538 7.68 23.91 5.04
N GLY A 539 8.41 24.53 5.97
CA GLY A 539 9.19 25.73 5.70
C GLY A 539 10.37 25.52 4.76
N ALA A 540 11.00 24.33 4.80
CA ALA A 540 11.99 23.94 3.79
C ALA A 540 11.35 23.74 2.40
N ASN A 541 10.12 23.23 2.34
CA ASN A 541 9.34 23.18 1.09
C ASN A 541 9.10 24.58 0.52
N PHE A 542 8.64 25.52 1.36
CA PHE A 542 8.44 26.93 0.99
C PHE A 542 9.74 27.55 0.51
N THR A 543 10.84 27.34 1.23
CA THR A 543 12.17 27.81 0.83
C THR A 543 12.52 27.36 -0.59
N ALA A 544 12.33 26.08 -0.91
CA ALA A 544 12.65 25.55 -2.23
C ALA A 544 11.75 26.17 -3.31
N GLY A 545 10.43 26.19 -3.11
CA GLY A 545 9.50 26.77 -4.08
C GLY A 545 9.71 28.28 -4.29
N ILE A 546 9.91 29.04 -3.21
CA ILE A 546 10.15 30.49 -3.24
C ILE A 546 11.47 30.79 -3.92
N SER A 547 12.54 30.03 -3.68
CA SER A 547 13.84 30.29 -4.33
C SER A 547 13.76 30.11 -5.84
N HIS A 548 13.00 29.12 -6.32
CA HIS A 548 12.73 28.97 -7.76
C HIS A 548 11.88 30.13 -8.30
N LEU A 549 10.83 30.52 -7.58
CA LEU A 549 9.96 31.62 -8.02
C LEU A 549 10.70 32.97 -8.02
N ALA A 550 11.53 33.25 -7.01
CA ALA A 550 12.37 34.44 -6.92
C ALA A 550 13.33 34.54 -8.11
N ARG A 551 13.94 33.42 -8.52
CA ARG A 551 14.76 33.36 -9.74
C ARG A 551 13.91 33.66 -10.98
N ASP A 552 12.77 32.99 -11.12
CA ASP A 552 11.92 33.11 -12.31
C ASP A 552 11.31 34.52 -12.46
N GLU A 553 11.03 35.19 -11.33
CA GLU A 553 10.58 36.60 -11.29
C GLU A 553 11.73 37.62 -11.33
N GLY A 554 12.99 37.18 -11.34
CA GLY A 554 14.15 38.07 -11.40
C GLY A 554 14.33 38.93 -10.14
N LEU A 555 13.98 38.41 -8.96
CA LEU A 555 14.09 39.12 -7.69
C LEU A 555 15.51 39.62 -7.43
N SER A 556 15.62 40.87 -6.98
CA SER A 556 16.89 41.51 -6.64
C SER A 556 16.76 42.30 -5.33
N PRO A 557 17.71 42.19 -4.37
CA PRO A 557 18.93 41.36 -4.43
C PRO A 557 18.65 39.85 -4.49
N ARG A 558 19.57 39.09 -5.12
CA ARG A 558 19.42 37.63 -5.27
C ARG A 558 19.67 36.91 -3.95
N ILE A 559 18.98 35.78 -3.76
CA ILE A 559 19.22 34.85 -2.65
C ILE A 559 20.65 34.31 -2.78
N THR A 560 21.44 34.42 -1.71
CA THR A 560 22.83 33.95 -1.68
C THR A 560 22.94 32.52 -1.15
N GLY A 561 22.07 32.14 -0.21
CA GLY A 561 22.08 30.83 0.42
C GLY A 561 20.68 30.28 0.70
N VAL A 562 20.55 28.96 0.71
CA VAL A 562 19.32 28.28 1.15
C VAL A 562 19.61 27.20 2.19
N VAL A 563 18.74 27.08 3.20
CA VAL A 563 18.85 26.09 4.29
C VAL A 563 17.62 25.18 4.30
N PHE A 564 17.84 23.88 4.19
CA PHE A 564 16.78 22.87 4.20
C PHE A 564 16.94 21.92 5.39
N LEU A 565 15.99 21.97 6.33
CA LEU A 565 16.01 21.13 7.54
C LEU A 565 14.83 20.14 7.46
N ALA A 566 15.09 18.84 7.41
CA ALA A 566 14.07 17.79 7.27
C ALA A 566 13.04 18.10 6.14
N GLY A 567 13.51 18.60 5.00
CA GLY A 567 12.64 19.19 3.98
C GLY A 567 11.76 18.21 3.21
N SER A 568 10.65 18.74 2.70
CA SER A 568 9.68 18.04 1.86
C SER A 568 9.68 18.62 0.44
N PHE A 569 9.87 17.81 -0.62
CA PHE A 569 10.16 18.32 -1.97
C PHE A 569 9.37 17.70 -3.14
N CYS A 570 8.54 16.67 -2.90
CA CYS A 570 7.53 16.23 -3.86
C CYS A 570 6.34 15.51 -3.22
N HIS A 571 5.13 15.78 -3.70
CA HIS A 571 3.96 15.01 -3.27
C HIS A 571 4.13 13.53 -3.69
N PRO A 572 3.78 12.54 -2.83
CA PRO A 572 4.04 11.12 -3.08
C PRO A 572 3.49 10.60 -4.42
N ASP A 573 2.35 11.13 -4.85
CA ASP A 573 1.63 10.69 -6.07
C ASP A 573 2.19 11.24 -7.38
N VAL A 574 3.10 12.22 -7.33
CA VAL A 574 3.68 12.86 -8.54
C VAL A 574 5.21 12.85 -8.51
N ARG A 575 5.81 11.86 -7.86
CA ARG A 575 7.25 11.62 -7.91
C ARG A 575 7.74 11.58 -9.36
N PRO A 576 8.83 12.29 -9.72
CA PRO A 576 9.34 12.28 -11.09
C PRO A 576 9.65 10.86 -11.56
N GLU A 577 9.19 10.48 -12.76
CA GLU A 577 9.28 9.10 -13.27
C GLU A 577 10.72 8.54 -13.20
N LYS A 578 11.70 9.35 -13.62
CA LYS A 578 13.14 9.03 -13.58
C LYS A 578 13.68 8.72 -12.18
N TYR A 579 12.98 9.12 -11.12
CA TYR A 579 13.39 8.96 -9.73
C TYR A 579 12.47 8.03 -8.92
N LEU A 580 11.44 7.42 -9.53
CA LEU A 580 10.55 6.49 -8.83
C LEU A 580 11.29 5.33 -8.14
N GLY A 581 12.37 4.83 -8.76
CA GLY A 581 13.22 3.79 -8.17
C GLY A 581 14.21 4.28 -7.10
N ARG A 582 14.20 5.58 -6.80
CA ARG A 582 15.13 6.24 -5.86
C ARG A 582 14.41 6.97 -4.73
N ILE A 583 13.17 7.41 -4.93
CA ILE A 583 12.31 8.02 -3.89
C ILE A 583 11.42 6.93 -3.29
N LEU A 584 11.99 6.15 -2.37
CA LEU A 584 11.36 4.98 -1.77
C LEU A 584 10.97 5.20 -0.30
N SER A 585 11.69 6.07 0.41
CA SER A 585 11.52 6.34 1.85
C SER A 585 10.07 6.59 2.27
N VAL A 586 9.29 7.28 1.43
CA VAL A 586 7.89 7.64 1.68
C VAL A 586 6.93 6.44 1.69
N ASP A 587 7.32 5.35 1.05
CA ASP A 587 6.59 4.08 1.05
C ASP A 587 7.23 3.07 2.02
N GLU A 588 8.55 3.14 2.25
CA GLU A 588 9.31 2.20 3.09
C GLU A 588 9.19 2.47 4.60
N ILE A 589 9.04 3.74 5.01
CA ILE A 589 9.08 4.16 6.41
C ILE A 589 7.66 4.47 6.89
N ASN A 590 7.11 3.58 7.72
CA ASN A 590 5.74 3.69 8.24
C ASN A 590 5.66 3.72 9.78
N ASP A 591 6.80 3.61 10.44
CA ASP A 591 6.96 3.40 11.88
C ASP A 591 7.83 4.47 12.57
N ALA A 592 8.41 5.40 11.81
CA ALA A 592 9.20 6.49 12.38
C ALA A 592 8.35 7.41 13.28
N PRO A 593 8.84 7.75 14.49
CA PRO A 593 8.21 8.75 15.35
C PRO A 593 8.07 10.10 14.65
N GLY A 594 6.99 10.83 14.95
CA GLY A 594 6.75 12.18 14.44
C GLY A 594 6.05 12.23 13.07
N LEU A 595 6.67 11.70 12.00
CA LEU A 595 6.11 11.78 10.65
C LEU A 595 5.94 10.40 10.00
N THR A 596 4.73 10.10 9.56
CA THR A 596 4.39 8.87 8.82
C THR A 596 3.76 9.20 7.46
N ARG A 597 3.66 8.21 6.57
CA ARG A 597 2.91 8.36 5.31
C ARG A 597 1.48 8.84 5.53
N LYS A 598 0.78 8.30 6.52
CA LYS A 598 -0.60 8.72 6.85
C LYS A 598 -0.65 10.20 7.26
N SER A 599 0.32 10.66 8.04
CA SER A 599 0.43 12.06 8.44
C SER A 599 0.69 12.97 7.22
N ILE A 600 1.55 12.55 6.29
CA ILE A 600 1.82 13.27 5.04
C ILE A 600 0.53 13.44 4.23
N ASP A 601 -0.22 12.35 4.03
CA ASP A 601 -1.47 12.38 3.27
C ASP A 601 -2.53 13.27 3.97
N TYR A 602 -2.58 13.24 5.31
CA TYR A 602 -3.45 14.09 6.12
C TYR A 602 -3.13 15.59 5.94
N PHE A 603 -1.87 15.99 6.11
CA PHE A 603 -1.44 17.38 5.93
C PHE A 603 -1.64 17.85 4.49
N ALA A 604 -1.36 16.99 3.49
CA ALA A 604 -1.59 17.31 2.09
C ALA A 604 -3.08 17.58 1.78
N GLY A 605 -3.98 16.77 2.36
CA GLY A 605 -5.43 16.96 2.22
C GLY A 605 -5.95 18.26 2.83
N LEU A 606 -5.44 18.64 4.00
CA LEU A 606 -5.79 19.92 4.64
C LEU A 606 -5.21 21.12 3.90
N TYR A 607 -3.93 21.05 3.49
CA TYR A 607 -3.26 22.12 2.76
C TYR A 607 -3.89 22.37 1.39
N GLY A 608 -4.32 21.31 0.70
CA GLY A 608 -5.15 21.41 -0.51
C GLY A 608 -4.42 21.89 -1.77
N ALA A 609 -3.09 21.83 -1.78
CA ALA A 609 -2.29 22.12 -2.96
C ALA A 609 -2.44 21.02 -4.02
N PRO A 610 -2.57 21.33 -5.32
CA PRO A 610 -2.52 20.32 -6.37
C PRO A 610 -1.18 19.56 -6.31
N PRO A 611 -1.16 18.21 -6.30
CA PRO A 611 0.07 17.44 -6.15
C PRO A 611 1.20 17.85 -7.11
N ALA A 612 0.84 18.08 -8.38
CA ALA A 612 1.76 18.43 -9.45
C ALA A 612 2.19 19.92 -9.46
N ASP A 613 1.66 20.76 -8.57
CA ASP A 613 2.08 22.16 -8.48
C ASP A 613 3.55 22.21 -8.01
N LYS A 614 4.41 22.87 -8.80
CA LYS A 614 5.85 22.93 -8.55
C LYS A 614 6.20 23.66 -7.24
N ARG A 615 5.30 24.51 -6.73
CA ARG A 615 5.48 25.19 -5.43
C ARG A 615 5.38 24.22 -4.26
N LEU A 616 4.52 23.18 -4.38
CA LEU A 616 4.44 22.07 -3.44
C LEU A 616 5.46 20.97 -3.75
N SER A 617 5.72 20.73 -5.04
CA SER A 617 6.62 19.67 -5.50
C SER A 617 7.84 20.24 -6.24
N PRO A 618 8.79 20.92 -5.54
CA PRO A 618 9.96 21.51 -6.17
C PRO A 618 10.79 20.58 -7.05
N LEU A 619 10.80 19.26 -6.82
CA LEU A 619 11.47 18.30 -7.72
C LEU A 619 10.91 18.28 -9.16
N LEU A 620 9.75 18.90 -9.39
CA LEU A 620 9.11 19.03 -10.70
C LEU A 620 9.52 20.31 -11.45
N PHE A 621 10.35 21.19 -10.86
CA PHE A 621 10.93 22.29 -11.64
C PHE A 621 11.83 21.74 -12.76
N ASN A 622 11.74 22.37 -13.93
CA ASN A 622 12.50 21.94 -15.11
C ASN A 622 14.00 22.26 -14.96
N SER A 623 14.32 23.31 -14.20
CA SER A 623 15.69 23.73 -13.88
C SER A 623 15.81 24.08 -12.40
N HIS A 624 16.93 23.68 -11.82
CA HIS A 624 17.35 24.01 -10.46
C HIS A 624 18.55 24.96 -10.42
N THR A 625 18.97 25.50 -11.56
CA THR A 625 20.08 26.47 -11.64
C THR A 625 19.68 27.79 -11.01
N ASP A 626 20.66 28.53 -10.49
CA ASP A 626 20.53 29.94 -10.07
C ASP A 626 19.44 30.27 -9.04
N ILE A 627 18.99 29.29 -8.25
CA ILE A 627 18.04 29.53 -7.15
C ILE A 627 18.73 30.15 -5.92
N ALA A 628 20.05 29.91 -5.78
CA ALA A 628 20.96 30.47 -4.78
C ALA A 628 22.40 30.18 -5.22
N LYS A 629 23.41 30.67 -4.48
CA LYS A 629 24.82 30.28 -4.71
C LYS A 629 25.21 29.03 -3.92
N LYS A 630 24.69 28.90 -2.70
CA LYS A 630 25.01 27.82 -1.78
C LYS A 630 23.75 27.20 -1.16
N ALA A 631 23.79 25.91 -0.87
CA ALA A 631 22.70 25.22 -0.16
C ALA A 631 23.22 24.35 0.99
N TYR A 632 22.57 24.44 2.15
CA TYR A 632 22.82 23.56 3.29
C TYR A 632 21.63 22.62 3.52
N PHE A 633 21.90 21.35 3.76
CA PHE A 633 20.89 20.33 4.04
C PHE A 633 21.17 19.64 5.38
N ALA A 634 20.14 19.54 6.23
CA ALA A 634 20.08 18.59 7.33
C ALA A 634 18.98 17.56 7.03
N ILE A 635 19.40 16.32 6.74
CA ILE A 635 18.53 15.24 6.25
C ILE A 635 18.39 14.17 7.33
N CYS A 636 17.17 13.84 7.72
CA CYS A 636 16.90 12.75 8.65
C CYS A 636 16.92 11.40 7.91
N GLY A 637 17.58 10.39 8.49
CA GLY A 637 17.78 9.09 7.85
C GLY A 637 16.56 8.16 7.94
N TRP A 638 15.90 8.13 9.09
CA TRP A 638 14.65 7.38 9.32
C TRP A 638 13.44 8.29 9.12
N ASP A 639 13.37 8.91 7.94
CA ASP A 639 12.36 9.90 7.58
C ASP A 639 11.72 9.53 6.23
N PRO A 640 10.38 9.48 6.11
CA PRO A 640 9.71 9.25 4.84
C PRO A 640 10.06 10.27 3.74
N ARG A 641 10.60 11.45 4.08
CA ARG A 641 11.03 12.49 3.13
C ARG A 641 12.54 12.44 2.80
N ARG A 642 13.30 11.48 3.34
CA ARG A 642 14.76 11.37 3.14
C ARG A 642 15.18 11.41 1.67
N ASP A 643 14.59 10.53 0.86
CA ASP A 643 15.13 10.26 -0.48
C ASP A 643 14.96 11.45 -1.43
N GLU A 644 13.83 12.16 -1.33
CA GLU A 644 13.59 13.36 -2.13
C GLU A 644 14.51 14.53 -1.73
N ALA A 645 14.91 14.64 -0.45
CA ALA A 645 15.89 15.62 0.01
C ALA A 645 17.28 15.34 -0.57
N ILE A 646 17.72 14.07 -0.54
CA ILE A 646 19.01 13.65 -1.14
C ILE A 646 18.99 13.88 -2.65
N ILE A 647 17.88 13.61 -3.33
CA ILE A 647 17.76 13.84 -4.77
C ILE A 647 17.78 15.34 -5.09
N LEU A 648 17.10 16.18 -4.31
CA LEU A 648 17.16 17.63 -4.51
C LEU A 648 18.60 18.14 -4.33
N ASP A 649 19.32 17.74 -3.28
CA ASP A 649 20.72 18.10 -3.07
C ASP A 649 21.59 17.76 -4.29
N GLN A 650 21.51 16.53 -4.79
CA GLN A 650 22.23 16.12 -6.01
C GLN A 650 21.85 16.93 -7.24
N LEU A 651 20.57 17.30 -7.37
CA LEU A 651 20.09 18.15 -8.46
C LEU A 651 20.64 19.57 -8.36
N LEU A 652 20.73 20.14 -7.15
CA LEU A 652 21.33 21.46 -6.91
C LEU A 652 22.84 21.44 -7.21
N GLN A 653 23.57 20.41 -6.75
CA GLN A 653 24.99 20.22 -7.07
C GLN A 653 25.20 20.15 -8.59
N LYS A 654 24.40 19.33 -9.28
CA LYS A 654 24.47 19.21 -10.75
C LYS A 654 24.12 20.52 -11.46
N ALA A 655 23.26 21.34 -10.86
CA ALA A 655 22.90 22.66 -11.36
C ALA A 655 23.96 23.74 -11.05
N GLY A 656 25.09 23.37 -10.42
CA GLY A 656 26.22 24.25 -10.17
C GLY A 656 26.21 24.95 -8.81
N LEU A 657 25.26 24.64 -7.93
CA LEU A 657 25.27 25.17 -6.56
C LEU A 657 26.31 24.43 -5.73
N SER A 658 27.07 25.17 -4.92
CA SER A 658 27.88 24.55 -3.87
C SER A 658 26.95 24.08 -2.77
N THR A 659 26.96 22.79 -2.43
CA THR A 659 26.10 22.27 -1.36
C THR A 659 26.91 21.61 -0.24
N ARG A 660 26.34 21.64 0.97
CA ARG A 660 26.78 20.85 2.12
C ARG A 660 25.59 20.12 2.71
N SER A 661 25.71 18.83 2.95
CA SER A 661 24.63 18.00 3.48
C SER A 661 25.11 17.18 4.68
N HIS A 662 24.35 17.18 5.77
CA HIS A 662 24.49 16.23 6.86
C HIS A 662 23.30 15.27 6.86
N ILE A 663 23.59 13.96 6.79
CA ILE A 663 22.57 12.91 6.89
C ILE A 663 22.65 12.27 8.27
N TYR A 664 21.62 12.50 9.08
CA TYR A 664 21.48 11.96 10.43
C TYR A 664 20.83 10.57 10.37
N SER A 665 21.69 9.55 10.17
CA SER A 665 21.27 8.16 10.02
C SER A 665 20.44 7.67 11.21
N GLY A 666 19.33 7.00 10.93
CA GLY A 666 18.46 6.40 11.94
C GLY A 666 17.60 7.37 12.76
N LEU A 667 17.73 8.68 12.53
CA LEU A 667 16.94 9.67 13.25
C LEU A 667 15.66 10.05 12.50
N PRO A 668 14.55 10.25 13.24
CA PRO A 668 13.27 10.58 12.63
C PRO A 668 13.17 12.05 12.21
N HIS A 669 12.09 12.34 11.50
CA HIS A 669 11.78 13.66 10.97
C HIS A 669 11.79 14.74 12.07
N GLY A 670 12.65 15.75 11.92
CA GLY A 670 12.70 16.90 12.83
C GLY A 670 13.07 16.55 14.28
N PHE A 671 13.86 15.49 14.51
CA PHE A 671 14.19 14.98 15.84
C PHE A 671 14.72 16.04 16.84
N TRP A 672 15.38 17.09 16.34
CA TRP A 672 15.88 18.22 17.14
C TRP A 672 14.77 19.07 17.77
N THR A 673 13.61 19.13 17.14
CA THR A 673 12.45 19.85 17.67
C THR A 673 11.79 19.03 18.78
N THR A 674 11.71 17.71 18.60
CA THR A 674 11.10 16.80 19.57
C THR A 674 11.99 16.58 20.79
N CYS A 675 13.31 16.44 20.62
CA CYS A 675 14.25 16.18 21.70
C CYS A 675 15.44 17.17 21.65
N PRO A 676 15.22 18.47 21.88
CA PRO A 676 16.25 19.50 21.72
C PRO A 676 17.46 19.31 22.65
N ASP A 677 17.24 18.74 23.84
CA ASP A 677 18.30 18.55 24.84
C ASP A 677 19.18 17.32 24.58
N SER A 678 18.80 16.45 23.64
CA SER A 678 19.55 15.23 23.36
C SER A 678 20.95 15.55 22.80
N PRO A 679 21.97 14.70 23.07
CA PRO A 679 23.32 14.91 22.55
C PRO A 679 23.35 15.07 21.02
N VAL A 680 22.53 14.29 20.31
CA VAL A 680 22.50 14.33 18.85
C VAL A 680 21.81 15.58 18.31
N SER A 681 20.82 16.14 19.01
CA SER A 681 20.20 17.43 18.66
C SER A 681 21.16 18.60 18.89
N LYS A 682 21.95 18.55 19.96
CA LYS A 682 23.02 19.54 20.21
C LYS A 682 24.10 19.48 19.14
N LYS A 683 24.48 18.28 18.69
CA LYS A 683 25.39 18.10 17.55
C LYS A 683 24.80 18.67 16.27
N TRP A 684 23.53 18.36 15.96
CA TRP A 684 22.83 18.94 14.81
C TRP A 684 22.85 20.46 14.82
N LEU A 685 22.62 21.08 15.98
CA LEU A 685 22.64 22.54 16.11
C LEU A 685 24.04 23.09 15.78
N GLN A 686 25.11 22.46 16.26
CA GLN A 686 26.48 22.85 15.91
C GLN A 686 26.76 22.72 14.42
N ASP A 687 26.31 21.63 13.79
CA ASP A 687 26.46 21.42 12.34
C ASP A 687 25.68 22.49 11.55
N LEU A 688 24.47 22.85 12.01
CA LEU A 688 23.66 23.92 11.44
C LEU A 688 24.35 25.29 11.54
N LEU A 689 24.90 25.64 12.71
CA LEU A 689 25.64 26.89 12.91
C LEU A 689 26.82 26.99 11.93
N GLN A 690 27.60 25.92 11.79
CA GLN A 690 28.70 25.85 10.81
C GLN A 690 28.19 25.94 9.37
N GLY A 691 27.06 25.30 9.07
CA GLY A 691 26.40 25.37 7.77
C GLY A 691 26.01 26.80 7.39
N VAL A 692 25.35 27.51 8.30
CA VAL A 692 24.90 28.90 8.06
C VAL A 692 26.09 29.86 8.00
N HIS A 693 27.11 29.68 8.84
CA HIS A 693 28.35 30.45 8.73
C HIS A 693 28.97 30.31 7.34
N TRP A 694 29.08 29.08 6.84
CA TRP A 694 29.59 28.80 5.50
C TRP A 694 28.72 29.37 4.37
N LEU A 695 27.41 29.54 4.57
CA LEU A 695 26.55 30.21 3.59
C LEU A 695 26.82 31.71 3.46
N LEU A 696 27.38 32.33 4.51
CA LEU A 696 27.71 33.77 4.56
C LEU A 696 29.15 34.09 4.11
N GLU A 697 30.06 33.11 4.16
CA GLU A 697 31.38 33.18 3.49
C GLU A 697 31.26 33.30 1.97
#